data_AF-A0AAD8JR23-F1
#
_entry.id   AF-A0AAD8JR23-F1
#
_cell.length_a   1.000
_cell.length_b   1.000
_cell.length_c   1.000
_cell.angle_alpha   90.00
_cell.angle_beta   90.00
_cell.angle_gamma   90.00
#
_symmetry.space_group_name_H-M   'P 1'
#
loop_
_entity.id
_entity.type
_entity.pdbx_description
1 polymer ?
#
loop_
_entity_poly.entity_id
_entity_poly.type
_entity_poly.pdbx_seq_one_letter_code
_entity_poly.pdbx_strand_id
1 'polypeptide(L)'
;MLLFKLFFIRPKIKRIPTPMGSVLVSQVREDVVTAYRKEVEWQTYKKLLPFKNMCDRRKVDAEIIQIESDDVVDTIKQEIVKNNINKLVIGASSKGIFSRGKNLSSRISENIPSFCTVYAISKGKLSSLRASDSETIGSSKDDSNSSDSSSITNSSLVTSSRTEWTDQGSATSYSQFFSSSLPTPHIEKNSPESFGKKFLDSGFQGDETTVENASNPDYIHANSTVSSNRSFLTETHSWASDQDPIRYAPSESSSEIQDNNFNFELEKLRVEIRHFRGMYAMAQSETLDASRRLNDLQKQQLEESVRLNDLKMKEQEAKSLAQKEQEQLEAAQRQAEYVKENLRREIAIKKDAEQKALYESREKQKLQNAITGASVHYQTFTWEEIVAACSSFSEDLKIGTGGNGIVYKSSFHHTVAAVKVLHSQEAHTTKQFQQEINVLSKIRHPHLLILIGACMDHGCLVYEYMENGSLEDRLFCKNNTPPIPWYDRFRIAWEVASALIFLHNAKPKPIVHRDLKPANILLDQNLVSKIGDVGLSTMLQSDLSSTTTIYKDTSPAGTLCYIDPEYQRTGLVSPKSDVYALGIVILQLLTARPAIAVTHVVETSLEDDVLANVLDPEAGEWPVAETKELAILGLSCAEIKRKDRPDLKNAVLPVLERLKAVADLAQRTKSKTQITPPSHFRCPIHKGVMDDPCVAADGYTYDRRAIEKWFEESDCSPMTNLRFTSRSLTPNYTLLSAILEWKSRT
;
A
#
# COMPACT_ATOMS: atom_id res chain seq x y z
N MET A 1 -28.12 2.06 0.14
CA MET A 1 -26.67 2.29 0.35
C MET A 1 -25.93 1.70 -0.85
N LEU A 2 -24.98 2.41 -1.47
CA LEU A 2 -24.19 1.87 -2.59
C LEU A 2 -22.98 1.11 -2.05
N LEU A 3 -23.10 -0.21 -1.93
CA LEU A 3 -22.00 -1.09 -1.54
C LEU A 3 -21.13 -1.41 -2.77
N PHE A 4 -19.84 -1.09 -2.71
CA PHE A 4 -18.88 -1.47 -3.75
C PHE A 4 -18.18 -2.78 -3.34
N LYS A 5 -17.96 -3.67 -4.31
CA LYS A 5 -17.25 -4.95 -4.13
C LYS A 5 -16.01 -4.96 -5.01
N LEU A 6 -14.84 -5.03 -4.38
CA LEU A 6 -13.52 -5.09 -5.01
C LEU A 6 -13.11 -6.56 -5.16
N PHE A 7 -13.36 -7.14 -6.33
CA PHE A 7 -13.01 -8.53 -6.63
C PHE A 7 -11.52 -8.70 -6.96
N PHE A 8 -10.91 -9.71 -6.37
CA PHE A 8 -9.60 -10.21 -6.78
C PHE A 8 -9.62 -11.74 -6.91
N ILE A 9 -9.56 -12.22 -8.15
CA ILE A 9 -9.56 -13.65 -8.45
C ILE A 9 -8.11 -14.09 -8.65
N ARG A 10 -7.66 -15.06 -7.85
CA ARG A 10 -6.33 -15.64 -7.91
C ARG A 10 -6.40 -17.12 -8.35
N PRO A 11 -5.46 -17.60 -9.19
CA PRO A 11 -5.35 -19.02 -9.52
C PRO A 11 -5.24 -19.89 -8.26
N LYS A 12 -5.69 -21.14 -8.33
CA LYS A 12 -5.60 -22.08 -7.20
C LYS A 12 -4.15 -22.38 -6.89
N ILE A 13 -3.76 -22.35 -5.61
CA ILE A 13 -2.38 -22.62 -5.19
C ILE A 13 -2.11 -24.13 -5.34
N LYS A 14 -1.43 -24.50 -6.43
CA LYS A 14 -1.06 -25.90 -6.75
C LYS A 14 0.38 -26.24 -6.33
N ARG A 15 1.23 -25.22 -6.17
CA ARG A 15 2.65 -25.34 -5.80
C ARG A 15 3.04 -24.23 -4.81
N ILE A 16 4.01 -24.54 -3.95
CA ILE A 16 4.62 -23.63 -2.98
C ILE A 16 6.09 -23.43 -3.38
N PRO A 17 6.59 -22.18 -3.46
CA PRO A 17 7.98 -21.90 -3.77
C PRO A 17 8.88 -22.27 -2.57
N THR A 18 10.07 -22.80 -2.86
CA THR A 18 11.09 -23.15 -1.87
C THR A 18 12.47 -22.71 -2.37
N PRO A 19 13.52 -22.66 -1.52
CA PRO A 19 14.87 -22.32 -1.96
C PRO A 19 15.49 -23.27 -3.01
N MET A 20 14.82 -24.39 -3.32
CA MET A 20 15.24 -25.39 -4.32
C MET A 20 14.28 -25.48 -5.52
N GLY A 21 13.33 -24.55 -5.66
CA GLY A 21 12.39 -24.50 -6.78
C GLY A 21 10.93 -24.33 -6.34
N SER A 22 10.06 -25.26 -6.75
CA SER A 22 8.66 -25.28 -6.29
C SER A 22 8.17 -26.71 -6.07
N VAL A 23 7.47 -26.92 -4.97
CA VAL A 23 6.98 -28.23 -4.50
C VAL A 23 5.45 -28.27 -4.63
N LEU A 24 4.86 -29.43 -4.96
CA LEU A 24 3.40 -29.56 -5.02
C LEU A 24 2.78 -29.42 -3.62
N VAL A 25 1.60 -28.80 -3.52
CA VAL A 25 0.90 -28.63 -2.23
C VAL A 25 0.66 -29.98 -1.52
N SER A 26 0.39 -31.05 -2.27
CA SER A 26 0.24 -32.42 -1.75
C SER A 26 1.52 -33.07 -1.19
N GLN A 27 2.67 -32.41 -1.35
CA GLN A 27 3.98 -32.85 -0.84
C GLN A 27 4.48 -31.98 0.32
N VAL A 28 3.66 -31.04 0.81
CA VAL A 28 4.00 -30.08 1.87
C VAL A 28 3.03 -30.25 3.04
N ARG A 29 3.50 -30.04 4.28
CA ARG A 29 2.64 -30.13 5.47
C ARG A 29 1.55 -29.05 5.46
N GLU A 30 0.33 -29.39 5.87
CA GLU A 30 -0.82 -28.48 5.80
C GLU A 30 -0.66 -27.19 6.64
N ASP A 31 0.18 -27.20 7.68
CA ASP A 31 0.52 -25.98 8.43
C ASP A 31 1.33 -24.98 7.59
N VAL A 32 2.30 -25.48 6.82
CA VAL A 32 3.10 -24.69 5.88
C VAL A 32 2.25 -24.25 4.68
N VAL A 33 1.34 -25.11 4.19
CA VAL A 33 0.35 -24.74 3.16
C VAL A 33 -0.55 -23.62 3.66
N THR A 34 -1.04 -23.70 4.89
CA THR A 34 -1.91 -22.70 5.52
C THR A 34 -1.17 -21.38 5.78
N ALA A 35 0.08 -21.43 6.24
CA ALA A 35 0.92 -20.24 6.39
C ALA A 35 1.16 -19.55 5.03
N TYR A 36 1.44 -20.31 3.98
CA TYR A 36 1.63 -19.77 2.63
C TYR A 36 0.33 -19.19 2.02
N ARG A 37 -0.83 -19.82 2.24
CA ARG A 37 -2.15 -19.24 1.86
C ARG A 37 -2.35 -17.87 2.51
N LYS A 38 -2.12 -17.76 3.83
CA LYS A 38 -2.25 -16.51 4.59
C LYS A 38 -1.28 -15.42 4.12
N GLU A 39 -0.04 -15.77 3.79
CA GLU A 39 0.93 -14.83 3.20
C GLU A 39 0.45 -14.31 1.83
N VAL A 40 -0.02 -15.20 0.95
CA VAL A 40 -0.57 -14.80 -0.36
C VAL A 40 -1.83 -13.92 -0.22
N GLU A 41 -2.68 -14.18 0.76
CA GLU A 41 -3.86 -13.37 1.09
C GLU A 41 -3.50 -12.01 1.66
N TRP A 42 -2.47 -11.91 2.51
CA TRP A 42 -1.95 -10.65 3.05
C TRP A 42 -1.29 -9.79 1.95
N GLN A 43 -0.44 -10.38 1.12
CA GLN A 43 0.16 -9.72 -0.05
C GLN A 43 -0.91 -9.24 -1.05
N THR A 44 -2.01 -9.99 -1.18
CA THR A 44 -3.16 -9.61 -2.00
C THR A 44 -3.93 -8.44 -1.38
N TYR A 45 -4.25 -8.50 -0.08
CA TYR A 45 -4.90 -7.42 0.65
C TYR A 45 -4.09 -6.11 0.55
N LYS A 46 -2.77 -6.19 0.69
CA LYS A 46 -1.84 -5.06 0.57
C LYS A 46 -1.87 -4.38 -0.82
N LYS A 47 -2.13 -5.14 -1.89
CA LYS A 47 -2.33 -4.59 -3.26
C LYS A 47 -3.68 -3.89 -3.45
N LEU A 48 -4.70 -4.30 -2.69
CA LEU A 48 -6.08 -3.78 -2.79
C LEU A 48 -6.35 -2.61 -1.84
N LEU A 49 -5.58 -2.51 -0.75
CA LEU A 49 -5.67 -1.44 0.25
C LEU A 49 -5.65 -0.01 -0.34
N PRO A 50 -4.85 0.35 -1.36
CA PRO A 50 -4.92 1.68 -1.97
C PRO A 50 -6.27 2.01 -2.62
N PHE A 51 -6.97 1.00 -3.16
CA PHE A 51 -8.28 1.16 -3.77
C PHE A 51 -9.37 1.28 -2.69
N LYS A 52 -9.29 0.47 -1.62
CA LYS A 52 -10.21 0.63 -0.47
C LYS A 52 -10.06 2.01 0.18
N ASN A 53 -8.84 2.45 0.46
CA ASN A 53 -8.56 3.79 0.98
C ASN A 53 -9.10 4.91 0.07
N MET A 54 -9.23 4.68 -1.25
CA MET A 54 -9.82 5.63 -2.19
C MET A 54 -11.35 5.70 -2.07
N CYS A 55 -12.01 4.56 -1.83
CA CYS A 55 -13.44 4.49 -1.52
C CYS A 55 -13.75 5.12 -0.15
N ASP A 56 -12.98 4.77 0.89
CA ASP A 56 -13.13 5.31 2.25
C ASP A 56 -13.04 6.85 2.25
N ARG A 57 -12.05 7.42 1.54
CA ARG A 57 -11.88 8.89 1.35
C ARG A 57 -13.08 9.55 0.66
N ARG A 58 -13.85 8.81 -0.15
CA ARG A 58 -15.07 9.29 -0.81
C ARG A 58 -16.34 8.96 -0.03
N LYS A 59 -16.23 8.42 1.20
CA LYS A 59 -17.35 7.92 2.03
C LYS A 59 -18.17 6.83 1.32
N VAL A 60 -17.50 6.01 0.52
CA VAL A 60 -18.09 4.87 -0.20
C VAL A 60 -17.66 3.59 0.51
N ASP A 61 -18.62 2.79 0.96
CA ASP A 61 -18.33 1.50 1.60
C ASP A 61 -17.86 0.48 0.55
N ALA A 62 -16.74 -0.19 0.84
CA ALA A 62 -16.00 -1.03 -0.09
C ALA A 62 -15.52 -2.33 0.57
N GLU A 63 -16.17 -3.43 0.18
CA GLU A 63 -15.81 -4.79 0.57
C GLU A 63 -14.73 -5.35 -0.37
N ILE A 64 -13.72 -6.02 0.18
CA ILE A 64 -12.70 -6.75 -0.61
C ILE A 64 -13.07 -8.23 -0.64
N ILE A 65 -13.28 -8.78 -1.84
CA ILE A 65 -13.64 -10.19 -2.02
C ILE A 65 -12.52 -10.89 -2.80
N GLN A 66 -11.78 -11.78 -2.12
CA GLN A 66 -10.76 -12.63 -2.72
C GLN A 66 -11.35 -14.01 -3.07
N ILE A 67 -11.07 -14.54 -4.27
CA ILE A 67 -11.60 -15.85 -4.72
C ILE A 67 -10.49 -16.69 -5.35
N GLU A 68 -10.39 -17.97 -4.96
CA GLU A 68 -9.51 -18.95 -5.63
C GLU A 68 -10.21 -19.62 -6.82
N SER A 69 -9.80 -19.29 -8.05
CA SER A 69 -10.31 -19.95 -9.26
C SER A 69 -9.33 -19.90 -10.43
N ASP A 70 -9.37 -20.96 -11.24
CA ASP A 70 -8.59 -21.06 -12.47
C ASP A 70 -9.36 -20.51 -13.69
N ASP A 71 -10.70 -20.35 -13.62
CA ASP A 71 -11.49 -19.62 -14.63
C ASP A 71 -12.01 -18.29 -14.07
N VAL A 72 -11.37 -17.20 -14.46
CA VAL A 72 -11.71 -15.84 -14.05
C VAL A 72 -13.07 -15.40 -14.60
N VAL A 73 -13.48 -15.88 -15.78
CA VAL A 73 -14.69 -15.41 -16.47
C VAL A 73 -15.94 -15.98 -15.82
N ASP A 74 -15.99 -17.30 -15.60
CA ASP A 74 -17.16 -17.90 -14.96
C ASP A 74 -17.26 -17.52 -13.46
N THR A 75 -16.12 -17.32 -12.78
CA THR A 75 -16.10 -16.82 -11.40
C THR A 75 -16.72 -15.42 -11.28
N ILE A 76 -16.39 -14.49 -12.19
CA ILE A 76 -17.03 -13.16 -12.23
C ILE A 76 -18.53 -13.28 -12.49
N LYS A 77 -18.93 -14.15 -13.43
CA LYS A 77 -20.34 -14.39 -13.78
C LYS A 77 -21.15 -14.94 -12.59
N GLN A 78 -20.64 -15.95 -11.90
CA GLN A 78 -21.28 -16.53 -10.71
C GLN A 78 -21.44 -15.48 -9.60
N GLU A 79 -20.39 -14.72 -9.31
CA GLU A 79 -20.40 -13.75 -8.21
C GLU A 79 -21.28 -12.52 -8.53
N ILE A 80 -21.42 -12.14 -9.81
CA ILE A 80 -22.39 -11.12 -10.28
C ILE A 80 -23.83 -11.58 -10.05
N VAL A 81 -24.16 -12.84 -10.37
CA VAL A 81 -25.51 -13.41 -10.11
C VAL A 81 -25.77 -13.47 -8.61
N LYS A 82 -24.84 -14.03 -7.84
CA LYS A 82 -24.95 -14.22 -6.38
C LYS A 82 -25.13 -12.91 -5.60
N ASN A 83 -24.53 -11.81 -6.05
CA ASN A 83 -24.62 -10.49 -5.39
C ASN A 83 -25.54 -9.50 -6.13
N ASN A 84 -26.24 -9.94 -7.19
CA ASN A 84 -27.12 -9.13 -8.05
C ASN A 84 -26.48 -7.82 -8.53
N ILE A 85 -25.30 -7.92 -9.16
CA ILE A 85 -24.47 -6.75 -9.51
C ILE A 85 -24.85 -6.19 -10.88
N ASN A 86 -25.52 -5.04 -10.89
CA ASN A 86 -26.01 -4.42 -12.13
C ASN A 86 -24.94 -3.62 -12.91
N LYS A 87 -23.79 -3.30 -12.32
CA LYS A 87 -22.70 -2.55 -12.98
C LYS A 87 -21.33 -3.11 -12.62
N LEU A 88 -20.57 -3.58 -13.60
CA LEU A 88 -19.19 -4.04 -13.45
C LEU A 88 -18.22 -3.05 -14.11
N VAL A 89 -17.12 -2.71 -13.43
CA VAL A 89 -16.02 -1.91 -13.98
C VAL A 89 -14.76 -2.77 -14.08
N ILE A 90 -14.13 -2.81 -15.26
CA ILE A 90 -12.91 -3.59 -15.53
C ILE A 90 -11.80 -2.74 -16.16
N GLY A 91 -10.54 -3.08 -15.87
CA GLY A 91 -9.40 -2.54 -16.59
C GLY A 91 -9.26 -3.15 -17.99
N ALA A 92 -9.04 -2.31 -19.00
CA ALA A 92 -8.67 -2.74 -20.34
C ALA A 92 -7.15 -2.70 -20.51
N SER A 93 -6.52 -3.89 -20.50
CA SER A 93 -5.07 -4.04 -20.67
C SER A 93 -4.61 -3.56 -22.05
N SER A 94 -3.58 -2.71 -22.07
CA SER A 94 -2.90 -2.26 -23.28
C SER A 94 -2.07 -3.40 -23.88
N LYS A 95 -2.37 -3.79 -25.12
CA LYS A 95 -1.66 -4.88 -25.82
C LYS A 95 -0.17 -4.57 -25.99
N GLY A 96 0.68 -5.51 -25.58
CA GLY A 96 1.99 -5.69 -26.19
C GLY A 96 1.87 -6.32 -27.58
N ILE A 97 2.88 -6.14 -28.42
CA ILE A 97 2.82 -6.42 -29.87
C ILE A 97 2.63 -7.91 -30.23
N PHE A 98 2.93 -8.84 -29.31
CA PHE A 98 2.98 -10.29 -29.57
C PHE A 98 1.84 -11.10 -28.92
N SER A 99 0.57 -10.73 -29.15
CA SER A 99 -0.59 -11.51 -28.69
C SER A 99 -1.69 -11.68 -29.74
N ARG A 100 -1.80 -12.89 -30.30
CA ARG A 100 -2.88 -13.34 -31.20
C ARG A 100 -4.03 -14.01 -30.43
N GLY A 101 -4.65 -13.30 -29.47
CA GLY A 101 -5.78 -13.81 -28.70
C GLY A 101 -6.90 -12.77 -28.48
N LYS A 102 -8.13 -13.25 -28.17
CA LYS A 102 -9.19 -12.40 -27.62
C LYS A 102 -8.76 -11.87 -26.25
N ASN A 103 -8.97 -10.58 -25.99
CA ASN A 103 -8.65 -9.96 -24.71
C ASN A 103 -9.52 -10.55 -23.58
N LEU A 104 -8.97 -10.67 -22.36
CA LEU A 104 -9.73 -11.10 -21.19
C LEU A 104 -10.96 -10.20 -20.94
N SER A 105 -10.80 -8.89 -21.10
CA SER A 105 -11.89 -7.92 -20.94
C SER A 105 -13.08 -8.15 -21.90
N SER A 106 -12.83 -8.62 -23.14
CA SER A 106 -13.92 -8.95 -24.07
C SER A 106 -14.54 -10.31 -23.75
N ARG A 107 -13.75 -11.32 -23.35
CA ARG A 107 -14.29 -12.60 -22.85
C ARG A 107 -15.23 -12.41 -21.65
N ILE A 108 -14.87 -11.52 -20.74
CA ILE A 108 -15.70 -11.12 -19.58
C ILE A 108 -17.02 -10.49 -20.08
N SER A 109 -16.94 -9.50 -20.97
CA SER A 109 -18.14 -8.81 -21.51
C SER A 109 -19.06 -9.71 -22.35
N GLU A 110 -18.52 -10.75 -23.01
CA GLU A 110 -19.29 -11.74 -23.78
C GLU A 110 -20.12 -12.65 -22.86
N ASN A 111 -19.59 -13.06 -21.69
CA ASN A 111 -20.15 -14.15 -20.87
C ASN A 111 -20.94 -13.72 -19.61
N ILE A 112 -20.96 -12.43 -19.30
CA ILE A 112 -21.71 -11.84 -18.17
C ILE A 112 -23.24 -11.83 -18.42
N PRO A 113 -24.09 -11.95 -17.38
CA PRO A 113 -25.55 -11.85 -17.52
C PRO A 113 -26.00 -10.49 -18.03
N SER A 114 -27.03 -10.45 -18.88
CA SER A 114 -27.42 -9.22 -19.60
C SER A 114 -28.11 -8.15 -18.75
N PHE A 115 -28.40 -8.41 -17.46
CA PHE A 115 -28.79 -7.37 -16.50
C PHE A 115 -27.60 -6.52 -15.99
N CYS A 116 -26.36 -6.90 -16.30
CA CYS A 116 -25.15 -6.24 -15.81
C CYS A 116 -24.47 -5.41 -16.92
N THR A 117 -24.42 -4.09 -16.75
CA THR A 117 -23.69 -3.19 -17.66
C THR A 117 -22.19 -3.25 -17.39
N VAL A 118 -21.40 -3.48 -18.44
CA VAL A 118 -19.93 -3.67 -18.34
C VAL A 118 -19.17 -2.47 -18.89
N TYR A 119 -18.48 -1.77 -17.98
CA TYR A 119 -17.65 -0.60 -18.24
C TYR A 119 -16.18 -1.01 -18.28
N ALA A 120 -15.47 -0.67 -19.35
CA ALA A 120 -14.01 -0.77 -19.42
C ALA A 120 -13.35 0.60 -19.22
N ILE A 121 -12.21 0.63 -18.54
CA ILE A 121 -11.36 1.82 -18.40
C ILE A 121 -10.00 1.56 -19.03
N SER A 122 -9.55 2.46 -19.91
CA SER A 122 -8.20 2.45 -20.49
C SER A 122 -7.65 3.87 -20.59
N LYS A 123 -6.38 4.07 -20.21
CA LYS A 123 -5.69 5.38 -20.22
C LYS A 123 -6.52 6.54 -19.62
N GLY A 124 -7.25 6.28 -18.54
CA GLY A 124 -8.12 7.25 -17.86
C GLY A 124 -9.46 7.56 -18.55
N LYS A 125 -9.73 7.01 -19.74
CA LYS A 125 -11.03 7.15 -20.42
C LYS A 125 -11.95 5.97 -20.11
N LEU A 126 -13.23 6.26 -19.92
CA LEU A 126 -14.30 5.29 -19.78
C LEU A 126 -14.81 4.89 -21.17
N SER A 127 -14.94 3.59 -21.42
CA SER A 127 -15.51 3.02 -22.64
C SER A 127 -16.51 1.92 -22.25
N SER A 128 -17.78 2.05 -22.64
CA SER A 128 -18.73 0.95 -22.47
C SER A 128 -18.34 -0.22 -23.40
N LEU A 129 -18.43 -1.45 -22.90
CA LEU A 129 -18.30 -2.66 -23.72
C LEU A 129 -19.66 -3.32 -24.00
N ARG A 130 -20.62 -3.19 -23.06
CA ARG A 130 -21.96 -3.78 -23.16
C ARG A 130 -22.92 -3.06 -22.22
N ALA A 131 -23.98 -2.49 -22.78
CA ALA A 131 -25.16 -2.04 -22.02
C ALA A 131 -25.98 -3.24 -21.51
N SER A 132 -26.76 -3.04 -20.46
CA SER A 132 -27.72 -4.04 -20.00
C SER A 132 -29.07 -3.93 -20.73
N ASP A 133 -29.82 -5.02 -20.78
CA ASP A 133 -31.13 -5.09 -21.46
C ASP A 133 -32.17 -4.14 -20.79
N SER A 134 -31.94 -3.71 -19.54
CA SER A 134 -32.76 -2.70 -18.86
C SER A 134 -32.42 -1.26 -19.28
N GLU A 135 -31.19 -0.98 -19.73
CA GLU A 135 -30.79 0.36 -20.21
C GLU A 135 -31.26 0.63 -21.65
N THR A 136 -31.74 -0.40 -22.39
CA THR A 136 -32.25 -0.27 -23.77
C THR A 136 -33.77 -0.11 -23.92
N ILE A 137 -34.54 -0.27 -22.83
CA ILE A 137 -36.01 -0.09 -22.84
C ILE A 137 -36.41 1.40 -22.68
N GLY A 138 -35.44 2.28 -22.37
CA GLY A 138 -35.66 3.70 -22.06
C GLY A 138 -35.63 4.69 -23.23
N SER A 139 -35.98 4.29 -24.46
CA SER A 139 -36.03 5.22 -25.61
C SER A 139 -37.09 4.80 -26.62
N SER A 140 -38.19 5.55 -26.72
CA SER A 140 -39.26 5.33 -27.72
C SER A 140 -39.82 6.67 -28.19
N LYS A 141 -40.09 6.76 -29.51
CA LYS A 141 -40.39 7.99 -30.28
C LYS A 141 -39.16 8.91 -30.44
N ASP A 142 -38.94 9.58 -31.57
CA ASP A 142 -39.90 9.94 -32.64
C ASP A 142 -39.75 9.17 -33.98
N ASP A 143 -40.59 9.53 -34.96
CA ASP A 143 -40.95 8.77 -36.17
C ASP A 143 -40.20 9.16 -37.46
N SER A 144 -40.38 8.32 -38.50
CA SER A 144 -39.98 8.47 -39.93
C SER A 144 -38.46 8.38 -40.21
N ASN A 145 -38.00 7.64 -41.23
CA ASN A 145 -38.64 7.35 -42.53
C ASN A 145 -38.45 5.89 -43.00
N SER A 146 -39.27 5.45 -43.96
CA SER A 146 -39.26 4.11 -44.53
C SER A 146 -38.34 3.96 -45.76
N SER A 147 -37.73 2.77 -45.92
CA SER A 147 -37.35 2.16 -47.21
C SER A 147 -36.90 0.71 -46.98
N ASP A 148 -37.49 -0.23 -47.72
CA ASP A 148 -37.11 -1.65 -47.70
C ASP A 148 -35.89 -1.95 -48.60
N SER A 149 -35.05 -2.94 -48.21
CA SER A 149 -34.80 -4.11 -49.08
C SER A 149 -33.86 -5.17 -48.45
N SER A 150 -34.36 -6.39 -48.34
CA SER A 150 -33.68 -7.70 -48.45
C SER A 150 -32.14 -7.82 -48.57
N SER A 151 -31.53 -8.35 -47.50
CA SER A 151 -30.83 -9.66 -47.43
C SER A 151 -29.50 -9.99 -48.17
N ILE A 152 -28.86 -11.07 -47.67
CA ILE A 152 -27.94 -12.04 -48.33
C ILE A 152 -26.39 -11.79 -48.34
N THR A 153 -25.70 -12.71 -47.62
CA THR A 153 -24.32 -13.24 -47.73
C THR A 153 -23.04 -12.38 -47.60
N ASN A 154 -22.23 -12.77 -46.59
CA ASN A 154 -20.84 -13.28 -46.63
C ASN A 154 -19.71 -12.63 -47.47
N SER A 155 -18.49 -12.86 -46.96
CA SER A 155 -17.15 -12.58 -47.53
C SER A 155 -16.85 -11.09 -47.77
N SER A 156 -15.78 -10.43 -47.30
CA SER A 156 -14.55 -10.70 -46.53
C SER A 156 -13.35 -10.12 -47.30
N LEU A 157 -12.45 -9.47 -46.58
CA LEU A 157 -11.05 -9.17 -46.93
C LEU A 157 -10.72 -7.93 -47.80
N VAL A 158 -9.81 -7.13 -47.22
CA VAL A 158 -8.56 -6.58 -47.80
C VAL A 158 -8.52 -5.12 -48.32
N THR A 159 -7.70 -4.32 -47.61
CA THR A 159 -7.03 -3.03 -47.96
C THR A 159 -7.92 -1.80 -48.25
N SER A 160 -7.68 -0.64 -47.61
CA SER A 160 -6.69 0.43 -47.94
C SER A 160 -7.13 1.26 -49.16
N SER A 161 -7.06 2.59 -49.20
CA SER A 161 -6.20 3.54 -48.45
C SER A 161 -6.85 4.93 -48.25
N ARG A 162 -6.15 5.83 -47.54
CA ARG A 162 -6.07 7.32 -47.66
C ARG A 162 -7.11 7.99 -48.59
N THR A 163 -7.86 9.00 -48.13
CA THR A 163 -7.37 10.37 -47.86
C THR A 163 -8.38 11.10 -46.93
N GLU A 164 -8.04 11.98 -45.95
CA GLU A 164 -7.20 13.21 -45.94
C GLU A 164 -8.02 14.47 -46.37
N TRP A 165 -7.68 15.67 -45.89
CA TRP A 165 -8.36 16.99 -46.12
C TRP A 165 -9.75 17.15 -45.44
N THR A 166 -10.22 18.31 -44.94
CA THR A 166 -9.64 19.62 -44.52
C THR A 166 -10.60 20.22 -43.46
N ASP A 167 -10.11 20.71 -42.32
CA ASP A 167 -9.84 22.13 -42.01
C ASP A 167 -11.02 23.12 -42.14
N GLN A 168 -11.55 23.58 -40.99
CA GLN A 168 -11.64 25.01 -40.60
C GLN A 168 -12.16 25.14 -39.15
N GLY A 169 -11.99 26.31 -38.52
CA GLY A 169 -12.22 26.52 -37.08
C GLY A 169 -13.06 27.74 -36.71
N SER A 170 -12.69 28.40 -35.59
CA SER A 170 -13.42 29.47 -34.87
C SER A 170 -14.66 29.02 -34.05
N ALA A 171 -15.17 29.76 -33.06
CA ALA A 171 -14.54 30.57 -32.00
C ALA A 171 -15.62 31.02 -30.97
N THR A 172 -15.24 31.34 -29.73
CA THR A 172 -16.08 31.98 -28.67
C THR A 172 -17.28 31.13 -28.16
N SER A 173 -17.94 31.38 -27.00
CA SER A 173 -17.72 32.36 -25.93
C SER A 173 -18.22 31.86 -24.55
N TYR A 174 -18.19 32.72 -23.53
CA TYR A 174 -18.42 32.43 -22.08
C TYR A 174 -19.88 32.70 -21.58
N SER A 175 -20.10 32.48 -20.26
CA SER A 175 -21.27 32.86 -19.40
C SER A 175 -22.47 31.86 -19.39
N GLN A 176 -22.85 31.24 -18.26
CA GLN A 176 -23.70 31.66 -17.10
C GLN A 176 -25.23 31.64 -17.40
N PHE A 177 -26.17 31.24 -16.51
CA PHE A 177 -26.35 31.52 -15.06
C PHE A 177 -27.26 30.51 -14.30
N PHE A 178 -27.15 30.48 -12.95
CA PHE A 178 -28.19 30.35 -11.88
C PHE A 178 -29.33 29.28 -11.90
N SER A 179 -30.07 28.96 -10.81
CA SER A 179 -29.86 28.93 -9.33
C SER A 179 -31.15 28.36 -8.62
N SER A 180 -31.21 28.41 -7.27
CA SER A 180 -32.36 28.24 -6.33
C SER A 180 -32.66 26.85 -5.72
N SER A 181 -33.25 26.73 -4.51
CA SER A 181 -32.75 27.17 -3.17
C SER A 181 -33.66 26.79 -1.97
N LEU A 182 -33.06 26.28 -0.88
CA LEU A 182 -33.52 26.43 0.55
C LEU A 182 -34.88 25.75 0.94
N PRO A 183 -35.32 25.66 2.23
CA PRO A 183 -35.01 26.49 3.42
C PRO A 183 -34.60 25.79 4.75
N THR A 184 -34.29 26.64 5.74
CA THR A 184 -33.94 26.35 7.15
C THR A 184 -34.85 27.14 8.12
N PRO A 185 -34.89 26.80 9.43
CA PRO A 185 -35.37 27.69 10.49
C PRO A 185 -34.28 28.10 11.51
N HIS A 186 -34.61 29.09 12.35
CA HIS A 186 -33.76 29.77 13.35
C HIS A 186 -34.57 29.94 14.67
N ILE A 187 -34.09 30.40 15.83
CA ILE A 187 -32.83 31.06 16.25
C ILE A 187 -32.40 30.42 17.63
N GLU A 188 -31.77 30.90 18.72
CA GLU A 188 -31.28 32.18 19.29
C GLU A 188 -30.21 31.93 20.41
N LYS A 189 -29.66 32.99 21.04
CA LYS A 189 -28.86 32.96 22.29
C LYS A 189 -29.56 33.70 23.44
N ASN A 190 -29.28 33.33 24.70
CA ASN A 190 -29.03 34.26 25.83
C ASN A 190 -28.65 33.56 27.16
N SER A 191 -28.14 34.36 28.11
CA SER A 191 -27.86 34.10 29.54
C SER A 191 -28.04 35.45 30.30
N PRO A 192 -27.85 35.61 31.64
CA PRO A 192 -27.36 34.69 32.70
C PRO A 192 -28.19 34.72 34.03
N GLU A 193 -27.59 34.28 35.15
CA GLU A 193 -27.99 34.51 36.57
C GLU A 193 -29.30 33.86 37.12
N SER A 194 -29.57 33.78 38.44
CA SER A 194 -28.76 33.50 39.66
C SER A 194 -29.67 33.13 40.88
N PHE A 195 -29.11 32.65 42.02
CA PHE A 195 -29.78 32.20 43.27
C PHE A 195 -30.72 30.96 43.16
N GLY A 196 -31.02 30.17 44.22
CA GLY A 196 -30.47 30.09 45.59
C GLY A 196 -31.41 29.31 46.57
N LYS A 197 -30.92 28.92 47.77
CA LYS A 197 -31.59 28.17 48.89
C LYS A 197 -31.78 26.64 48.71
N LYS A 198 -31.88 25.80 49.77
CA LYS A 198 -31.26 25.74 51.14
C LYS A 198 -31.59 24.36 51.82
N PHE A 199 -31.21 24.21 53.09
CA PHE A 199 -31.36 23.05 54.02
C PHE A 199 -30.24 21.99 53.88
N LEU A 200 -29.52 21.52 54.93
CA LEU A 200 -29.79 21.16 56.35
C LEU A 200 -30.41 19.75 56.50
N ASP A 201 -29.98 18.87 57.41
CA ASP A 201 -28.86 18.89 58.38
C ASP A 201 -28.59 17.44 58.91
N SER A 202 -27.68 17.31 59.88
CA SER A 202 -27.39 16.15 60.75
C SER A 202 -26.52 15.01 60.18
N GLY A 203 -25.68 14.48 61.06
CA GLY A 203 -24.90 13.25 60.90
C GLY A 203 -24.72 12.59 62.26
N PHE A 204 -24.07 11.42 62.32
CA PHE A 204 -23.72 10.74 63.57
C PHE A 204 -22.39 9.96 63.44
N GLN A 205 -21.74 9.70 64.58
CA GLN A 205 -20.44 9.00 64.68
C GLN A 205 -20.58 7.48 64.84
N GLY A 206 -19.51 6.73 64.57
CA GLY A 206 -19.39 5.31 64.89
C GLY A 206 -18.07 4.68 64.45
N ASP A 207 -17.16 4.47 65.40
CA ASP A 207 -16.00 3.55 65.32
C ASP A 207 -16.49 2.08 65.49
N GLU A 208 -15.72 0.99 65.33
CA GLU A 208 -14.28 0.75 65.07
C GLU A 208 -14.06 -0.63 64.37
N THR A 209 -12.79 -1.08 64.30
CA THR A 209 -12.22 -2.37 63.84
C THR A 209 -12.94 -3.67 64.31
N THR A 210 -12.81 -4.89 63.73
CA THR A 210 -11.57 -5.67 63.44
C THR A 210 -11.71 -6.89 62.47
N VAL A 211 -10.68 -7.09 61.63
CA VAL A 211 -9.84 -8.33 61.43
C VAL A 211 -10.46 -9.74 61.13
N GLU A 212 -10.24 -10.19 59.88
CA GLU A 212 -9.76 -11.50 59.36
C GLU A 212 -10.28 -12.92 59.76
N ASN A 213 -10.40 -13.77 58.71
CA ASN A 213 -9.90 -15.16 58.52
C ASN A 213 -10.13 -16.29 59.57
N ALA A 214 -10.29 -17.59 59.22
CA ALA A 214 -10.61 -18.30 57.96
C ALA A 214 -10.84 -19.82 58.27
N SER A 215 -11.12 -20.61 57.22
CA SER A 215 -10.88 -22.08 57.11
C SER A 215 -11.92 -23.09 57.62
N ASN A 216 -12.38 -23.89 56.64
CA ASN A 216 -12.97 -25.24 56.70
C ASN A 216 -11.84 -26.30 57.00
N PRO A 217 -12.00 -27.66 56.99
CA PRO A 217 -13.16 -28.48 56.59
C PRO A 217 -13.44 -29.84 57.34
N ASP A 218 -14.53 -30.50 56.93
CA ASP A 218 -14.74 -31.95 56.64
C ASP A 218 -14.77 -33.13 57.67
N TYR A 219 -15.95 -33.80 57.66
CA TYR A 219 -16.23 -35.25 57.40
C TYR A 219 -16.23 -36.38 58.48
N ILE A 220 -17.48 -36.87 58.71
CA ILE A 220 -17.97 -38.29 58.62
C ILE A 220 -17.91 -39.30 59.82
N HIS A 221 -18.93 -40.19 59.80
CA HIS A 221 -19.18 -41.42 60.59
C HIS A 221 -19.59 -41.27 62.08
N ALA A 222 -20.43 -42.14 62.67
CA ALA A 222 -21.39 -43.14 62.16
C ALA A 222 -22.33 -43.63 63.30
N ASN A 223 -23.50 -44.24 62.98
CA ASN A 223 -23.92 -45.58 63.47
C ASN A 223 -25.37 -45.96 63.10
N SER A 224 -25.72 -47.24 63.29
CA SER A 224 -26.97 -47.86 62.83
C SER A 224 -27.41 -49.08 63.66
N THR A 225 -28.71 -49.21 63.92
CA THR A 225 -29.45 -50.44 64.32
C THR A 225 -30.93 -50.20 64.01
N VAL A 226 -31.65 -50.95 63.14
CA VAL A 226 -31.97 -52.40 63.11
C VAL A 226 -33.02 -52.82 64.15
N SER A 227 -34.24 -53.13 63.67
CA SER A 227 -35.01 -54.32 64.07
C SER A 227 -36.04 -54.69 62.98
N SER A 228 -36.58 -55.90 63.03
CA SER A 228 -37.44 -56.49 61.99
C SER A 228 -38.21 -57.69 62.52
N ASN A 229 -39.45 -57.97 62.07
CA ASN A 229 -39.99 -59.34 62.07
C ASN A 229 -41.25 -59.57 61.21
N ARG A 230 -41.58 -60.86 61.00
CA ARG A 230 -42.73 -61.41 60.26
C ARG A 230 -43.88 -61.83 61.21
N SER A 231 -45.09 -61.98 60.66
CA SER A 231 -45.95 -63.18 60.91
C SER A 231 -47.07 -63.31 59.86
N PHE A 232 -47.79 -64.45 59.90
CA PHE A 232 -48.90 -64.87 59.02
C PHE A 232 -50.13 -65.26 59.88
N LEU A 233 -51.16 -65.88 59.26
CA LEU A 233 -52.44 -66.42 59.77
C LEU A 233 -53.60 -65.40 59.71
N THR A 234 -54.76 -65.59 59.06
CA THR A 234 -55.67 -66.73 58.71
C THR A 234 -56.64 -67.17 59.81
N GLU A 235 -57.95 -66.98 59.57
CA GLU A 235 -59.13 -67.85 59.79
C GLU A 235 -60.40 -67.01 59.44
N THR A 236 -61.30 -67.42 58.55
CA THR A 236 -62.55 -68.22 58.78
C THR A 236 -63.42 -67.71 59.96
N HIS A 237 -64.74 -67.57 59.82
CA HIS A 237 -65.70 -68.57 59.32
C HIS A 237 -66.85 -68.03 58.44
N SER A 238 -67.45 -68.96 57.69
CA SER A 238 -68.75 -68.85 57.01
C SER A 238 -69.87 -69.51 57.82
N TRP A 239 -71.13 -69.13 57.58
CA TRP A 239 -72.13 -70.03 56.99
C TRP A 239 -73.46 -69.34 56.63
N ALA A 240 -74.32 -70.08 55.94
CA ALA A 240 -75.64 -69.68 55.44
C ALA A 240 -76.72 -70.68 55.93
N SER A 241 -77.90 -70.69 55.29
CA SER A 241 -79.01 -71.65 55.47
C SER A 241 -79.78 -71.56 56.80
N ASP A 242 -81.04 -72.02 56.90
CA ASP A 242 -82.17 -72.08 55.93
C ASP A 242 -83.47 -72.35 56.73
N GLN A 243 -84.63 -72.11 56.11
CA GLN A 243 -85.95 -72.77 56.28
C GLN A 243 -86.46 -73.28 57.67
N ASP A 244 -87.67 -72.82 58.07
CA ASP A 244 -88.93 -73.61 58.27
C ASP A 244 -88.95 -75.02 58.96
N PRO A 245 -90.11 -75.64 59.32
CA PRO A 245 -91.49 -75.12 59.52
C PRO A 245 -92.28 -75.73 60.73
N ILE A 246 -93.51 -75.21 61.01
CA ILE A 246 -94.73 -76.00 61.44
C ILE A 246 -94.71 -76.69 62.86
N ARG A 247 -95.78 -77.13 63.57
CA ARG A 247 -97.28 -77.24 63.44
C ARG A 247 -97.95 -76.50 64.64
N TYR A 248 -98.96 -76.91 65.46
CA TYR A 248 -99.88 -78.07 65.65
C TYR A 248 -101.28 -77.56 66.09
N ALA A 249 -102.35 -78.33 65.86
CA ALA A 249 -103.70 -78.13 66.42
C ALA A 249 -104.05 -79.27 67.42
N PRO A 250 -105.12 -79.14 68.23
CA PRO A 250 -106.42 -79.74 67.83
C PRO A 250 -107.68 -78.94 68.26
N SER A 251 -108.85 -79.59 68.12
CA SER A 251 -110.24 -79.13 68.37
C SER A 251 -110.61 -79.12 69.89
N GLU A 252 -111.83 -78.80 70.37
CA GLU A 252 -113.19 -78.88 69.78
C GLU A 252 -114.26 -78.02 70.52
N SER A 253 -115.42 -77.80 69.86
CA SER A 253 -116.77 -77.37 70.34
C SER A 253 -116.99 -76.79 71.76
N SER A 254 -117.84 -75.80 72.03
CA SER A 254 -118.74 -74.90 71.26
C SER A 254 -119.18 -73.78 72.24
N SER A 255 -119.54 -72.55 71.86
CA SER A 255 -120.62 -72.13 70.95
C SER A 255 -120.53 -70.59 70.67
N GLU A 256 -121.56 -70.04 70.02
CA GLU A 256 -121.77 -68.65 69.54
C GLU A 256 -121.51 -67.55 70.64
N ILE A 257 -121.25 -66.26 70.39
CA ILE A 257 -121.75 -65.27 69.40
C ILE A 257 -120.70 -64.12 69.19
N GLN A 258 -120.68 -63.47 68.01
CA GLN A 258 -120.08 -62.15 67.66
C GLN A 258 -118.54 -61.94 67.74
N ASP A 259 -117.93 -61.09 66.88
CA ASP A 259 -117.72 -61.15 65.41
C ASP A 259 -117.01 -59.85 64.90
N ASN A 260 -116.14 -60.01 63.89
CA ASN A 260 -115.67 -59.05 62.88
C ASN A 260 -114.89 -57.71 63.13
N ASN A 261 -114.74 -57.10 64.31
CA ASN A 261 -114.08 -55.75 64.36
C ASN A 261 -112.52 -55.73 64.32
N PHE A 262 -111.82 -56.80 64.73
CA PHE A 262 -110.40 -56.70 65.13
C PHE A 262 -109.36 -56.79 63.99
N ASN A 263 -109.73 -57.37 62.84
CA ASN A 263 -108.75 -57.78 61.81
C ASN A 263 -108.27 -56.62 60.91
N PHE A 264 -109.07 -55.55 60.78
CA PHE A 264 -108.78 -54.40 59.91
C PHE A 264 -107.71 -53.46 60.51
N GLU A 265 -107.82 -53.18 61.82
CA GLU A 265 -106.84 -52.38 62.58
C GLU A 265 -105.42 -52.98 62.50
N LEU A 266 -105.32 -54.31 62.58
CA LEU A 266 -104.05 -55.01 62.65
C LEU A 266 -103.21 -54.87 61.36
N GLU A 267 -103.84 -54.91 60.18
CA GLU A 267 -103.11 -54.77 58.91
C GLU A 267 -102.79 -53.30 58.59
N LYS A 268 -103.64 -52.35 59.00
CA LYS A 268 -103.31 -50.92 58.95
C LYS A 268 -102.02 -50.62 59.72
N LEU A 269 -101.92 -51.09 60.96
CA LEU A 269 -100.73 -50.89 61.81
C LEU A 269 -99.47 -51.54 61.20
N ARG A 270 -99.60 -52.68 60.52
CA ARG A 270 -98.49 -53.34 59.79
C ARG A 270 -98.01 -52.54 58.57
N VAL A 271 -98.86 -51.71 57.95
CA VAL A 271 -98.44 -50.80 56.87
C VAL A 271 -97.70 -49.59 57.46
N GLU A 272 -98.22 -48.98 58.52
CA GLU A 272 -97.58 -47.85 59.20
C GLU A 272 -96.19 -48.21 59.75
N ILE A 273 -96.05 -49.38 60.39
CA ILE A 273 -94.74 -49.87 60.88
C ILE A 273 -93.75 -50.14 59.73
N ARG A 274 -94.22 -50.64 58.57
CA ARG A 274 -93.36 -50.82 57.38
C ARG A 274 -92.92 -49.46 56.81
N HIS A 275 -93.82 -48.49 56.74
CA HIS A 275 -93.50 -47.15 56.26
C HIS A 275 -92.51 -46.43 57.17
N PHE A 276 -92.73 -46.46 58.50
CA PHE A 276 -91.83 -45.87 59.49
C PHE A 276 -90.43 -46.51 59.47
N ARG A 277 -90.34 -47.84 59.35
CA ARG A 277 -89.05 -48.54 59.17
C ARG A 277 -88.35 -48.12 57.86
N GLY A 278 -89.09 -47.93 56.77
CA GLY A 278 -88.55 -47.42 55.50
C GLY A 278 -87.99 -46.01 55.64
N MET A 279 -88.74 -45.09 56.26
CA MET A 279 -88.27 -43.72 56.54
C MET A 279 -87.03 -43.70 57.43
N TYR A 280 -87.01 -44.50 58.50
CA TYR A 280 -85.87 -44.59 59.41
C TYR A 280 -84.62 -45.15 58.70
N ALA A 281 -84.77 -46.16 57.85
CA ALA A 281 -83.68 -46.69 57.03
C ALA A 281 -83.14 -45.66 56.03
N MET A 282 -84.01 -44.87 55.38
CA MET A 282 -83.57 -43.78 54.51
C MET A 282 -82.83 -42.69 55.29
N ALA A 283 -83.33 -42.26 56.46
CA ALA A 283 -82.67 -41.27 57.30
C ALA A 283 -81.30 -41.75 57.81
N GLN A 284 -81.14 -43.04 58.13
CA GLN A 284 -79.84 -43.62 58.47
C GLN A 284 -78.92 -43.68 57.24
N SER A 285 -79.43 -44.02 56.05
CA SER A 285 -78.65 -44.01 54.82
C SER A 285 -78.19 -42.60 54.44
N GLU A 286 -79.07 -41.60 54.55
CA GLU A 286 -78.79 -40.20 54.21
C GLU A 286 -77.80 -39.55 55.19
N THR A 287 -77.91 -39.85 56.50
CA THR A 287 -76.93 -39.38 57.49
C THR A 287 -75.55 -40.05 57.33
N LEU A 288 -75.50 -41.32 56.93
CA LEU A 288 -74.24 -41.98 56.56
C LEU A 288 -73.61 -41.39 55.29
N ASP A 289 -74.41 -41.09 54.26
CA ASP A 289 -73.92 -40.50 53.02
C ASP A 289 -73.50 -39.03 53.19
N ALA A 290 -74.20 -38.25 54.02
CA ALA A 290 -73.76 -36.92 54.43
C ALA A 290 -72.44 -36.97 55.20
N SER A 291 -72.27 -37.95 56.11
CA SER A 291 -71.02 -38.17 56.83
C SER A 291 -69.86 -38.55 55.91
N ARG A 292 -70.08 -39.41 54.90
CA ARG A 292 -69.08 -39.73 53.87
C ARG A 292 -68.64 -38.46 53.11
N ARG A 293 -69.60 -37.70 52.57
CA ARG A 293 -69.32 -36.45 51.85
C ARG A 293 -68.56 -35.43 52.70
N LEU A 294 -68.85 -35.35 54.00
CA LEU A 294 -68.10 -34.50 54.93
C LEU A 294 -66.64 -34.95 55.06
N ASN A 295 -66.38 -36.26 55.23
CA ASN A 295 -65.02 -36.81 55.30
C ASN A 295 -64.25 -36.63 53.99
N ASP A 296 -64.90 -36.84 52.84
CA ASP A 296 -64.29 -36.62 51.52
C ASP A 296 -63.90 -35.15 51.30
N LEU A 297 -64.76 -34.21 51.73
CA LEU A 297 -64.45 -32.77 51.69
C LEU A 297 -63.32 -32.38 52.65
N GLN A 298 -63.29 -32.94 53.86
CA GLN A 298 -62.18 -32.71 54.81
C GLN A 298 -60.86 -33.27 54.27
N LYS A 299 -60.89 -34.43 53.60
CA LYS A 299 -59.72 -35.00 52.91
C LYS A 299 -59.25 -34.08 51.77
N GLN A 300 -60.15 -33.59 50.93
CA GLN A 300 -59.80 -32.65 49.85
C GLN A 300 -59.19 -31.36 50.39
N GLN A 301 -59.75 -30.78 51.46
CA GLN A 301 -59.18 -29.58 52.11
C GLN A 301 -57.78 -29.85 52.69
N LEU A 302 -57.54 -31.05 53.24
CA LEU A 302 -56.21 -31.43 53.74
C LEU A 302 -55.21 -31.56 52.58
N GLU A 303 -55.56 -32.28 51.51
CA GLU A 303 -54.72 -32.46 50.31
C GLU A 303 -54.41 -31.11 49.62
N GLU A 304 -55.39 -30.21 49.52
CA GLU A 304 -55.20 -28.86 48.99
C GLU A 304 -54.31 -28.00 49.90
N SER A 305 -54.47 -28.08 51.23
CA SER A 305 -53.62 -27.34 52.17
C SER A 305 -52.14 -27.78 52.10
N VAL A 306 -51.88 -29.08 51.93
CA VAL A 306 -50.53 -29.64 51.74
C VAL A 306 -49.93 -29.14 50.42
N ARG A 307 -50.72 -29.18 49.33
CA ARG A 307 -50.29 -28.69 48.01
C ARG A 307 -50.00 -27.18 48.00
N LEU A 308 -50.79 -26.39 48.73
CA LEU A 308 -50.59 -24.93 48.83
C LEU A 308 -49.34 -24.59 49.64
N ASN A 309 -48.99 -25.40 50.66
CA ASN A 309 -47.74 -25.25 51.40
C ASN A 309 -46.51 -25.66 50.58
N ASP A 310 -46.58 -26.75 49.80
CA ASP A 310 -45.53 -27.16 48.85
C ASP A 310 -45.25 -26.06 47.80
N LEU A 311 -46.30 -25.44 47.25
CA LEU A 311 -46.17 -24.31 46.33
C LEU A 311 -45.52 -23.08 46.98
N LYS A 312 -45.88 -22.74 48.23
CA LYS A 312 -45.24 -21.64 48.98
C LYS A 312 -43.75 -21.88 49.24
N MET A 313 -43.35 -23.12 49.56
CA MET A 313 -41.93 -23.47 49.73
C MET A 313 -41.16 -23.25 48.43
N LYS A 314 -41.69 -23.73 47.30
CA LYS A 314 -41.07 -23.56 45.98
C LYS A 314 -41.03 -22.11 45.52
N GLU A 315 -42.05 -21.31 45.84
CA GLU A 315 -42.05 -19.87 45.60
C GLU A 315 -40.95 -19.16 46.40
N GLN A 316 -40.76 -19.52 47.67
CA GLN A 316 -39.74 -18.96 48.54
C GLN A 316 -38.32 -19.37 48.11
N GLU A 317 -38.13 -20.62 47.70
CA GLU A 317 -36.88 -21.11 47.11
C GLU A 317 -36.53 -20.36 45.82
N ALA A 318 -37.49 -20.24 44.89
CA ALA A 318 -37.31 -19.50 43.63
C ALA A 318 -36.98 -18.02 43.86
N LYS A 319 -37.65 -17.36 44.82
CA LYS A 319 -37.32 -15.98 45.25
C LYS A 319 -35.89 -15.89 45.79
N SER A 320 -35.46 -16.84 46.62
CA SER A 320 -34.09 -16.85 47.17
C SER A 320 -33.01 -17.07 46.11
N LEU A 321 -33.33 -17.82 45.04
CA LEU A 321 -32.42 -18.04 43.92
C LEU A 321 -32.32 -16.80 43.03
N ALA A 322 -33.47 -16.20 42.67
CA ALA A 322 -33.52 -14.97 41.87
C ALA A 322 -32.80 -13.80 42.56
N GLN A 323 -32.93 -13.66 43.89
CA GLN A 323 -32.18 -12.64 44.64
C GLN A 323 -30.66 -12.87 44.56
N LYS A 324 -30.19 -14.12 44.73
CA LYS A 324 -28.76 -14.45 44.60
C LYS A 324 -28.22 -14.20 43.19
N GLU A 325 -29.02 -14.47 42.17
CA GLU A 325 -28.65 -14.19 40.77
C GLU A 325 -28.56 -12.69 40.50
N GLN A 326 -29.51 -11.89 41.02
CA GLN A 326 -29.43 -10.42 40.96
C GLN A 326 -28.18 -9.89 41.69
N GLU A 327 -27.90 -10.35 42.91
CA GLU A 327 -26.72 -9.94 43.69
C GLU A 327 -25.41 -10.26 42.94
N GLN A 328 -25.33 -11.39 42.23
CA GLN A 328 -24.18 -11.75 41.39
C GLN A 328 -24.07 -10.86 40.15
N LEU A 329 -25.18 -10.55 39.46
CA LEU A 329 -25.20 -9.65 38.31
C LEU A 329 -24.77 -8.23 38.69
N GLU A 330 -25.25 -7.70 39.82
CA GLU A 330 -24.84 -6.39 40.32
C GLU A 330 -23.37 -6.35 40.75
N ALA A 331 -22.84 -7.44 41.33
CA ALA A 331 -21.43 -7.55 41.66
C ALA A 331 -20.55 -7.58 40.40
N ALA A 332 -20.96 -8.34 39.36
CA ALA A 332 -20.29 -8.39 38.08
C ALA A 332 -20.31 -7.03 37.35
N GLN A 333 -21.44 -6.30 37.39
CA GLN A 333 -21.53 -4.96 36.82
C GLN A 333 -20.59 -3.97 37.54
N ARG A 334 -20.55 -3.99 38.88
CA ARG A 334 -19.63 -3.16 39.68
C ARG A 334 -18.16 -3.42 39.32
N GLN A 335 -17.77 -4.69 39.12
CA GLN A 335 -16.42 -5.04 38.65
C GLN A 335 -16.15 -4.54 37.22
N ALA A 336 -17.10 -4.69 36.30
CA ALA A 336 -16.95 -4.23 34.92
C ALA A 336 -16.80 -2.70 34.82
N GLU A 337 -17.54 -1.93 35.63
CA GLU A 337 -17.41 -0.48 35.70
C GLU A 337 -16.06 -0.04 36.29
N TYR A 338 -15.57 -0.73 37.34
CA TYR A 338 -14.24 -0.48 37.91
C TYR A 338 -13.11 -0.70 36.89
N VAL A 339 -13.13 -1.81 36.15
CA VAL A 339 -12.15 -2.10 35.09
C VAL A 339 -12.20 -1.06 33.97
N LYS A 340 -13.41 -0.68 33.55
CA LYS A 340 -13.65 0.34 32.51
C LYS A 340 -13.10 1.72 32.91
N GLU A 341 -13.20 2.09 34.19
CA GLU A 341 -12.67 3.36 34.69
C GLU A 341 -11.15 3.34 34.87
N ASN A 342 -10.56 2.21 35.29
CA ASN A 342 -9.10 2.06 35.31
C ASN A 342 -8.50 2.21 33.89
N LEU A 343 -9.10 1.55 32.88
CA LEU A 343 -8.68 1.66 31.48
C LEU A 343 -8.79 3.09 30.94
N ARG A 344 -9.83 3.85 31.34
CA ARG A 344 -9.95 5.28 31.00
C ARG A 344 -8.81 6.11 31.57
N ARG A 345 -8.41 5.86 32.83
CA ARG A 345 -7.27 6.58 33.45
C ARG A 345 -5.95 6.25 32.77
N GLU A 346 -5.69 4.98 32.41
CA GLU A 346 -4.49 4.62 31.64
C GLU A 346 -4.43 5.30 30.27
N ILE A 347 -5.56 5.32 29.53
CA ILE A 347 -5.67 6.00 28.24
C ILE A 347 -5.43 7.52 28.40
N ALA A 348 -5.95 8.14 29.47
CA ALA A 348 -5.74 9.55 29.76
C ALA A 348 -4.27 9.86 30.07
N ILE A 349 -3.63 9.07 30.96
CA ILE A 349 -2.21 9.21 31.33
C ILE A 349 -1.31 9.02 30.10
N LYS A 350 -1.57 8.00 29.28
CA LYS A 350 -0.82 7.76 28.04
C LYS A 350 -0.96 8.93 27.06
N LYS A 351 -2.18 9.45 26.89
CA LYS A 351 -2.43 10.59 25.99
C LYS A 351 -1.74 11.87 26.46
N ASP A 352 -1.75 12.15 27.77
CA ASP A 352 -1.01 13.29 28.34
C ASP A 352 0.50 13.16 28.12
N ALA A 353 1.06 11.96 28.39
CA ALA A 353 2.46 11.67 28.13
C ALA A 353 2.84 11.81 26.64
N GLU A 354 1.99 11.36 25.71
CA GLU A 354 2.17 11.56 24.27
C GLU A 354 2.11 13.05 23.88
N GLN A 355 1.16 13.83 24.43
CA GLN A 355 1.06 15.27 24.18
C GLN A 355 2.28 16.04 24.74
N LYS A 356 2.76 15.67 25.94
CA LYS A 356 3.95 16.26 26.57
C LYS A 356 5.21 15.94 25.77
N ALA A 357 5.41 14.69 25.38
CA ALA A 357 6.55 14.28 24.53
C ALA A 357 6.53 15.00 23.16
N LEU A 358 5.34 15.21 22.57
CA LEU A 358 5.19 16.00 21.35
C LEU A 358 5.58 17.48 21.54
N TYR A 359 5.19 18.08 22.67
CA TYR A 359 5.55 19.45 23.03
C TYR A 359 7.07 19.60 23.26
N GLU A 360 7.68 18.73 24.07
CA GLU A 360 9.12 18.71 24.34
C GLU A 360 9.94 18.48 23.07
N SER A 361 9.48 17.59 22.18
CA SER A 361 10.08 17.39 20.85
C SER A 361 10.02 18.67 19.99
N ARG A 362 8.89 19.39 20.00
CA ARG A 362 8.70 20.63 19.25
C ARG A 362 9.55 21.78 19.80
N GLU A 363 9.66 21.91 21.12
CA GLU A 363 10.59 22.87 21.77
C GLU A 363 12.04 22.55 21.44
N LYS A 364 12.45 21.28 21.55
CA LYS A 364 13.78 20.83 21.17
C LYS A 364 14.09 21.11 19.70
N GLN A 365 13.10 20.95 18.81
CA GLN A 365 13.25 21.29 17.38
C GLN A 365 13.38 22.81 17.15
N LYS A 366 12.62 23.66 17.86
CA LYS A 366 12.81 25.12 17.82
C LYS A 366 14.22 25.51 18.25
N LEU A 367 14.68 25.00 19.39
CA LEU A 367 16.00 25.27 19.94
C LEU A 367 17.11 24.77 19.00
N GLN A 368 16.97 23.57 18.45
CA GLN A 368 17.90 23.02 17.46
C GLN A 368 17.94 23.88 16.19
N ASN A 369 16.79 24.36 15.69
CA ASN A 369 16.74 25.26 14.54
C ASN A 369 17.40 26.62 14.84
N ALA A 370 17.17 27.19 16.03
CA ALA A 370 17.81 28.43 16.46
C ALA A 370 19.35 28.29 16.55
N ILE A 371 19.85 27.15 17.02
CA ILE A 371 21.28 26.82 17.04
C ILE A 371 21.83 26.57 15.61
N THR A 372 21.02 26.02 14.71
CA THR A 372 21.44 25.66 13.33
C THR A 372 21.39 26.86 12.35
N GLY A 373 20.77 27.98 12.74
CA GLY A 373 20.59 29.17 11.89
C GLY A 373 21.88 29.82 11.36
N ALA A 374 23.05 29.43 11.87
CA ALA A 374 24.35 29.92 11.43
C ALA A 374 25.02 29.10 10.28
N SER A 375 24.38 28.06 9.74
CA SER A 375 24.96 27.28 8.62
C SER A 375 23.91 26.73 7.63
N VAL A 376 23.32 27.65 6.86
CA VAL A 376 22.51 27.32 5.67
C VAL A 376 23.35 27.62 4.43
N HIS A 377 23.99 26.59 3.87
CA HIS A 377 24.94 26.70 2.75
C HIS A 377 24.30 26.68 1.35
N TYR A 378 23.02 27.08 1.26
CA TYR A 378 22.24 27.22 0.01
C TYR A 378 21.45 28.52 0.02
N GLN A 379 21.15 29.08 -1.17
CA GLN A 379 20.40 30.33 -1.31
C GLN A 379 18.89 30.09 -1.23
N THR A 380 18.18 30.91 -0.46
CA THR A 380 16.71 30.97 -0.49
C THR A 380 16.27 31.87 -1.65
N PHE A 381 15.42 31.36 -2.54
CA PHE A 381 14.83 32.12 -3.63
C PHE A 381 13.33 32.36 -3.39
N THR A 382 12.87 33.56 -3.74
CA THR A 382 11.44 33.91 -3.83
C THR A 382 10.79 33.21 -5.02
N TRP A 383 9.46 33.10 -5.03
CA TRP A 383 8.75 32.50 -6.16
C TRP A 383 8.89 33.35 -7.42
N GLU A 384 8.88 34.68 -7.24
CA GLU A 384 9.01 35.70 -8.27
C GLU A 384 10.36 35.59 -9.00
N GLU A 385 11.46 35.36 -8.27
CA GLU A 385 12.78 35.07 -8.85
C GLU A 385 12.79 33.77 -9.64
N ILE A 386 12.16 32.69 -9.15
CA ILE A 386 12.05 31.42 -9.88
C ILE A 386 11.23 31.61 -11.17
N VAL A 387 10.09 32.29 -11.11
CA VAL A 387 9.21 32.59 -12.25
C VAL A 387 9.96 33.41 -13.30
N ALA A 388 10.70 34.44 -12.89
CA ALA A 388 11.49 35.27 -13.80
C ALA A 388 12.64 34.48 -14.44
N ALA A 389 13.43 33.75 -13.64
CA ALA A 389 14.58 32.97 -14.13
C ALA A 389 14.18 31.83 -15.09
N CYS A 390 12.98 31.27 -14.92
CA CYS A 390 12.38 30.25 -15.80
C CYS A 390 11.56 30.83 -16.96
N SER A 391 11.59 32.15 -17.23
CA SER A 391 10.78 32.83 -18.25
C SER A 391 9.29 32.44 -18.19
N SER A 392 8.70 32.56 -17.00
CA SER A 392 7.33 32.15 -16.70
C SER A 392 7.00 30.68 -16.97
N PHE A 393 8.00 29.80 -16.83
CA PHE A 393 7.94 28.36 -17.09
C PHE A 393 7.58 28.01 -18.55
N SER A 394 8.23 28.68 -19.51
CA SER A 394 8.10 28.31 -20.93
C SER A 394 8.45 26.83 -21.14
N GLU A 395 7.63 26.13 -21.94
CA GLU A 395 7.89 24.75 -22.36
C GLU A 395 9.20 24.63 -23.18
N ASP A 396 9.66 25.70 -23.83
CA ASP A 396 10.95 25.72 -24.55
C ASP A 396 12.16 25.55 -23.61
N LEU A 397 12.00 25.91 -22.33
CA LEU A 397 13.02 25.76 -21.30
C LEU A 397 12.89 24.45 -20.51
N LYS A 398 11.90 23.61 -20.82
CA LYS A 398 11.61 22.37 -20.08
C LYS A 398 12.61 21.27 -20.44
N ILE A 399 13.51 20.97 -19.50
CA ILE A 399 14.55 19.94 -19.66
C ILE A 399 13.94 18.53 -19.56
N GLY A 400 12.94 18.35 -18.68
CA GLY A 400 12.28 17.05 -18.53
C GLY A 400 11.18 17.02 -17.48
N THR A 401 10.51 15.86 -17.40
CA THR A 401 9.47 15.57 -16.41
C THR A 401 9.70 14.15 -15.88
N GLY A 402 9.89 14.01 -14.57
CA GLY A 402 10.08 12.74 -13.88
C GLY A 402 9.09 12.55 -12.73
N GLY A 403 9.12 11.40 -12.05
CA GLY A 403 8.16 11.10 -10.98
C GLY A 403 8.11 12.16 -9.86
N ASN A 404 9.26 12.77 -9.56
CA ASN A 404 9.37 13.77 -8.49
C ASN A 404 8.89 15.17 -8.92
N GLY A 405 8.96 15.54 -10.21
CA GLY A 405 8.64 16.90 -10.66
C GLY A 405 8.97 17.20 -12.12
N ILE A 406 8.78 18.46 -12.52
CA ILE A 406 9.20 19.01 -13.81
C ILE A 406 10.51 19.79 -13.61
N VAL A 407 11.46 19.69 -14.54
CA VAL A 407 12.75 20.39 -14.48
C VAL A 407 12.85 21.40 -15.63
N TYR A 408 13.10 22.67 -15.30
CA TYR A 408 13.28 23.77 -16.24
C TYR A 408 14.72 24.29 -16.23
N LYS A 409 15.20 24.72 -17.40
CA LYS A 409 16.40 25.51 -17.56
C LYS A 409 16.08 26.96 -17.15
N SER A 410 17.02 27.58 -16.47
CA SER A 410 16.82 28.91 -15.88
C SER A 410 18.10 29.72 -15.94
N SER A 411 17.99 31.04 -15.81
CA SER A 411 19.15 31.92 -15.62
C SER A 411 18.95 32.89 -14.46
N PHE A 412 19.81 32.78 -13.44
CA PHE A 412 19.86 33.70 -12.30
C PHE A 412 21.11 34.56 -12.44
N HIS A 413 20.97 35.86 -12.72
CA HIS A 413 22.10 36.79 -12.86
C HIS A 413 23.21 36.26 -13.79
N HIS A 414 22.84 35.82 -15.00
CA HIS A 414 23.69 35.15 -16.00
C HIS A 414 24.23 33.76 -15.64
N THR A 415 24.01 33.26 -14.42
CA THR A 415 24.32 31.86 -14.04
C THR A 415 23.23 30.94 -14.58
N VAL A 416 23.59 29.93 -15.38
CA VAL A 416 22.64 28.93 -15.89
C VAL A 416 22.41 27.84 -14.84
N ALA A 417 21.14 27.54 -14.55
CA ALA A 417 20.74 26.61 -13.50
C ALA A 417 19.56 25.72 -13.92
N ALA A 418 19.35 24.62 -13.19
CA ALA A 418 18.20 23.73 -13.35
C ALA A 418 17.25 23.87 -12.16
N VAL A 419 15.98 24.24 -12.42
CA VAL A 419 14.93 24.36 -11.40
C VAL A 419 14.01 23.15 -11.46
N LYS A 420 14.01 22.34 -10.40
CA LYS A 420 13.12 21.19 -10.19
C LYS A 420 11.89 21.66 -9.41
N VAL A 421 10.74 21.74 -10.07
CA VAL A 421 9.43 22.08 -9.50
C VAL A 421 8.70 20.78 -9.16
N LEU A 422 8.39 20.54 -7.88
CA LEU A 422 7.71 19.31 -7.46
C LEU A 422 6.19 19.36 -7.78
N HIS A 423 5.59 18.21 -8.08
CA HIS A 423 4.23 18.10 -8.62
C HIS A 423 3.05 18.47 -7.67
N SER A 424 3.30 18.85 -6.41
CA SER A 424 2.26 19.19 -5.43
C SER A 424 2.63 20.43 -4.64
N GLN A 425 1.66 21.30 -4.35
CA GLN A 425 1.87 22.45 -3.46
C GLN A 425 2.24 22.01 -2.03
N GLU A 426 1.77 20.84 -1.58
CA GLU A 426 2.17 20.24 -0.30
C GLU A 426 3.58 19.61 -0.34
N ALA A 427 4.23 19.54 -1.51
CA ALA A 427 5.45 18.74 -1.68
C ALA A 427 6.62 19.22 -0.81
N HIS A 428 6.63 20.49 -0.39
CA HIS A 428 7.60 21.03 0.55
C HIS A 428 7.56 20.35 1.93
N THR A 429 6.43 19.74 2.31
CA THR A 429 6.28 18.92 3.53
C THR A 429 6.80 17.48 3.36
N THR A 430 7.06 17.04 2.12
CA THR A 430 7.48 15.66 1.84
C THR A 430 8.85 15.40 2.47
N LYS A 431 8.96 14.26 3.17
CA LYS A 431 10.23 13.80 3.74
C LYS A 431 11.38 13.78 2.72
N GLN A 432 11.09 13.50 1.45
CA GLN A 432 12.08 13.48 0.37
C GLN A 432 12.69 14.86 0.06
N PHE A 433 11.86 15.90 -0.12
CA PHE A 433 12.33 17.28 -0.35
C PHE A 433 13.15 17.79 0.83
N GLN A 434 12.64 17.57 2.05
CA GLN A 434 13.33 17.94 3.28
C GLN A 434 14.66 17.16 3.45
N GLN A 435 14.70 15.89 3.07
CA GLN A 435 15.93 15.07 3.09
C GLN A 435 16.94 15.53 2.03
N GLU A 436 16.49 15.85 0.81
CA GLU A 436 17.35 16.32 -0.27
C GLU A 436 18.05 17.63 0.09
N ILE A 437 17.30 18.61 0.62
CA ILE A 437 17.87 19.84 1.19
C ILE A 437 18.81 19.50 2.36
N ASN A 438 18.39 18.65 3.31
CA ASN A 438 19.20 18.34 4.51
C ASN A 438 20.51 17.61 4.20
N VAL A 439 20.61 16.91 3.07
CA VAL A 439 21.84 16.27 2.59
C VAL A 439 22.68 17.27 1.79
N LEU A 440 22.17 17.79 0.66
CA LEU A 440 22.96 18.60 -0.28
C LEU A 440 23.42 19.94 0.29
N SER A 441 22.70 20.51 1.27
CA SER A 441 23.15 21.72 1.98
C SER A 441 24.39 21.51 2.85
N LYS A 442 24.78 20.26 3.17
CA LYS A 442 25.85 19.96 4.13
C LYS A 442 27.05 19.23 3.53
N ILE A 443 26.96 18.82 2.27
CA ILE A 443 28.01 18.05 1.58
C ILE A 443 28.31 18.64 0.21
N ARG A 444 29.57 18.63 -0.21
CA ARG A 444 30.00 19.01 -1.56
C ARG A 444 31.11 18.05 -2.02
N HIS A 445 31.03 17.59 -3.26
CA HIS A 445 31.96 16.65 -3.87
C HIS A 445 31.93 16.87 -5.39
N PRO A 446 33.06 16.75 -6.14
CA PRO A 446 33.08 17.01 -7.59
C PRO A 446 32.06 16.19 -8.39
N HIS A 447 31.74 14.97 -7.92
CA HIS A 447 30.83 14.02 -8.56
C HIS A 447 29.47 13.89 -7.83
N LEU A 448 29.05 14.91 -7.08
CA LEU A 448 27.69 15.08 -6.57
C LEU A 448 27.09 16.37 -7.10
N LEU A 449 25.80 16.34 -7.45
CA LEU A 449 25.09 17.49 -8.01
C LEU A 449 24.92 18.60 -6.96
N ILE A 450 25.40 19.81 -7.28
CA ILE A 450 25.39 20.95 -6.37
C ILE A 450 23.98 21.56 -6.32
N LEU A 451 23.39 21.57 -5.12
CA LEU A 451 22.24 22.41 -4.79
C LEU A 451 22.72 23.87 -4.61
N ILE A 452 22.28 24.75 -5.50
CA ILE A 452 22.52 26.20 -5.42
C ILE A 452 21.56 26.81 -4.39
N GLY A 453 20.28 26.41 -4.43
CA GLY A 453 19.25 27.02 -3.60
C GLY A 453 17.90 26.32 -3.63
N ALA A 454 16.91 26.90 -2.96
CA ALA A 454 15.53 26.40 -2.92
C ALA A 454 14.52 27.53 -2.72
N CYS A 455 13.30 27.34 -3.25
CA CYS A 455 12.12 28.09 -2.84
C CYS A 455 11.25 27.14 -2.02
N MET A 456 11.18 27.35 -0.70
CA MET A 456 10.56 26.38 0.21
C MET A 456 9.04 26.34 0.06
N ASP A 457 8.38 27.50 -0.01
CA ASP A 457 6.91 27.59 0.01
C ASP A 457 6.26 26.92 -1.21
N HIS A 458 6.96 26.94 -2.34
CA HIS A 458 6.54 26.36 -3.63
C HIS A 458 7.23 25.03 -3.96
N GLY A 459 7.97 24.44 -3.00
CA GLY A 459 8.60 23.13 -3.18
C GLY A 459 9.55 23.03 -4.38
N CYS A 460 10.38 24.05 -4.61
CA CYS A 460 11.31 24.09 -5.74
C CYS A 460 12.78 23.98 -5.29
N LEU A 461 13.58 23.23 -6.04
CA LEU A 461 15.03 23.08 -5.83
C LEU A 461 15.81 23.61 -7.03
N VAL A 462 16.88 24.36 -6.79
CA VAL A 462 17.73 24.99 -7.80
C VAL A 462 19.11 24.35 -7.75
N TYR A 463 19.54 23.74 -8.85
CA TYR A 463 20.83 23.06 -8.99
C TYR A 463 21.67 23.72 -10.09
N GLU A 464 22.95 23.38 -10.13
CA GLU A 464 23.74 23.58 -11.34
C GLU A 464 23.10 22.91 -12.57
N TYR A 465 23.23 23.56 -13.73
CA TYR A 465 22.80 22.98 -15.00
C TYR A 465 23.84 21.97 -15.50
N MET A 466 23.39 20.93 -16.19
CA MET A 466 24.21 19.83 -16.68
C MET A 466 23.93 19.67 -18.18
N GLU A 467 24.82 20.20 -19.04
CA GLU A 467 24.55 20.44 -20.46
C GLU A 467 24.20 19.16 -21.23
N ASN A 468 24.81 18.04 -20.86
CA ASN A 468 24.67 16.76 -21.54
C ASN A 468 23.53 15.88 -20.98
N GLY A 469 22.73 16.39 -20.03
CA GLY A 469 21.54 15.71 -19.51
C GLY A 469 21.87 14.51 -18.61
N SER A 470 21.04 13.47 -18.66
CA SER A 470 21.27 12.23 -17.89
C SER A 470 22.13 11.21 -18.65
N LEU A 471 22.82 10.36 -17.90
CA LEU A 471 23.55 9.22 -18.43
C LEU A 471 22.60 8.20 -19.12
N GLU A 472 21.33 8.13 -18.71
CA GLU A 472 20.31 7.32 -19.39
C GLU A 472 20.04 7.83 -20.81
N ASP A 473 19.74 9.12 -20.95
CA ASP A 473 19.47 9.76 -22.24
C ASP A 473 20.68 9.64 -23.19
N ARG A 474 21.90 9.76 -22.64
CA ARG A 474 23.15 9.69 -23.40
C ARG A 474 23.62 8.28 -23.74
N LEU A 475 23.35 7.26 -22.91
CA LEU A 475 23.61 5.86 -23.28
C LEU A 475 22.66 5.40 -24.38
N PHE A 476 21.39 5.81 -24.33
CA PHE A 476 20.41 5.49 -25.39
C PHE A 476 20.42 6.48 -26.58
N CYS A 477 21.45 7.33 -26.67
CA CYS A 477 21.69 8.29 -27.76
C CYS A 477 20.45 9.13 -28.16
N LYS A 478 19.62 9.47 -27.16
CA LYS A 478 18.35 10.18 -27.33
C LYS A 478 18.55 11.52 -28.03
N ASN A 479 17.59 11.93 -28.86
CA ASN A 479 17.69 13.13 -29.70
C ASN A 479 18.94 13.14 -30.63
N ASN A 480 19.46 11.96 -30.99
CA ASN A 480 20.67 11.75 -31.78
C ASN A 480 21.94 12.38 -31.16
N THR A 481 22.03 12.46 -29.82
CA THR A 481 23.29 12.85 -29.16
C THR A 481 24.41 11.84 -29.50
N PRO A 482 25.67 12.28 -29.68
CA PRO A 482 26.76 11.37 -30.00
C PRO A 482 26.96 10.32 -28.89
N PRO A 483 27.32 9.06 -29.23
CA PRO A 483 27.64 8.02 -28.27
C PRO A 483 28.73 8.44 -27.28
N ILE A 484 28.68 7.92 -26.05
CA ILE A 484 29.77 8.09 -25.07
C ILE A 484 30.90 7.10 -25.43
N PRO A 485 32.14 7.55 -25.67
CA PRO A 485 33.28 6.66 -25.92
C PRO A 485 33.63 5.78 -24.71
N TRP A 486 34.20 4.59 -24.92
CA TRP A 486 34.52 3.65 -23.83
C TRP A 486 35.37 4.26 -22.70
N TYR A 487 36.33 5.14 -23.03
CA TYR A 487 37.22 5.76 -22.05
C TYR A 487 36.47 6.73 -21.13
N ASP A 488 35.49 7.48 -21.67
CA ASP A 488 34.60 8.30 -20.86
C ASP A 488 33.71 7.42 -19.96
N ARG A 489 33.27 6.25 -20.44
CA ARG A 489 32.48 5.28 -19.62
C ARG A 489 33.28 4.68 -18.47
N PHE A 490 34.55 4.30 -18.70
CA PHE A 490 35.46 3.87 -17.64
C PHE A 490 35.68 4.97 -16.60
N ARG A 491 35.84 6.23 -17.03
CA ARG A 491 35.93 7.38 -16.12
C ARG A 491 34.65 7.55 -15.29
N ILE A 492 33.49 7.57 -15.93
CA ILE A 492 32.18 7.72 -15.27
C ILE A 492 31.95 6.65 -14.18
N ALA A 493 32.34 5.39 -14.44
CA ALA A 493 32.25 4.33 -13.43
C ALA A 493 33.08 4.65 -12.17
N TRP A 494 34.31 5.16 -12.32
CA TRP A 494 35.15 5.61 -11.21
C TRP A 494 34.59 6.85 -10.50
N GLU A 495 34.11 7.85 -11.25
CA GLU A 495 33.54 9.10 -10.71
C GLU A 495 32.33 8.83 -9.80
N VAL A 496 31.41 7.96 -10.25
CA VAL A 496 30.24 7.51 -9.48
C VAL A 496 30.67 6.71 -8.24
N ALA A 497 31.62 5.78 -8.36
CA ALA A 497 32.13 5.03 -7.21
C ALA A 497 32.78 5.95 -6.15
N SER A 498 33.54 6.96 -6.58
CA SER A 498 34.15 7.98 -5.73
C SER A 498 33.10 8.78 -4.94
N ALA A 499 32.03 9.24 -5.62
CA ALA A 499 30.91 9.93 -4.96
C ALA A 499 30.18 9.05 -3.93
N LEU A 500 29.95 7.78 -4.24
CA LEU A 500 29.33 6.84 -3.30
C LEU A 500 30.22 6.60 -2.08
N ILE A 501 31.54 6.46 -2.26
CA ILE A 501 32.49 6.32 -1.14
C ILE A 501 32.46 7.56 -0.25
N PHE A 502 32.38 8.75 -0.82
CA PHE A 502 32.22 9.99 -0.05
C PHE A 502 30.91 10.01 0.77
N LEU A 503 29.77 9.62 0.18
CA LEU A 503 28.50 9.47 0.89
C LEU A 503 28.56 8.41 2.01
N HIS A 504 29.16 7.25 1.73
CA HIS A 504 29.28 6.13 2.67
C HIS A 504 30.22 6.43 3.84
N ASN A 505 31.20 7.34 3.67
CA ASN A 505 32.11 7.79 4.72
C ASN A 505 31.67 9.10 5.40
N ALA A 506 30.49 9.63 5.07
CA ALA A 506 29.96 10.85 5.67
C ALA A 506 29.82 10.73 7.20
N LYS A 507 30.08 11.85 7.90
CA LYS A 507 30.00 11.96 9.36
C LYS A 507 28.95 13.01 9.76
N PRO A 508 28.21 12.82 10.88
CA PRO A 508 28.37 11.77 11.89
C PRO A 508 27.76 10.40 11.51
N LYS A 509 27.07 10.29 10.36
CA LYS A 509 26.36 9.08 9.92
C LYS A 509 26.57 8.84 8.42
N PRO A 510 26.92 7.60 7.99
CA PRO A 510 26.95 7.21 6.58
C PRO A 510 25.63 7.52 5.87
N ILE A 511 25.70 8.02 4.65
CA ILE A 511 24.54 8.29 3.78
C ILE A 511 24.51 7.21 2.70
N VAL A 512 23.41 6.46 2.60
CA VAL A 512 23.17 5.50 1.50
C VAL A 512 22.24 6.15 0.47
N HIS A 513 22.56 6.06 -0.81
CA HIS A 513 21.88 6.76 -1.90
C HIS A 513 20.46 6.22 -2.15
N ARG A 514 20.32 4.89 -2.21
CA ARG A 514 19.09 4.09 -2.37
C ARG A 514 18.35 4.16 -3.72
N ASP A 515 18.57 5.17 -4.55
CA ASP A 515 18.02 5.22 -5.92
C ASP A 515 19.08 5.66 -6.95
N LEU A 516 20.22 4.96 -6.95
CA LEU A 516 21.26 5.13 -7.96
C LEU A 516 20.84 4.42 -9.26
N LYS A 517 20.86 5.14 -10.37
CA LYS A 517 20.52 4.67 -11.73
C LYS A 517 21.03 5.66 -12.78
N PRO A 518 21.14 5.31 -14.07
CA PRO A 518 21.63 6.24 -15.11
C PRO A 518 20.81 7.54 -15.22
N ALA A 519 19.49 7.51 -14.99
CA ALA A 519 18.67 8.72 -14.99
C ALA A 519 19.00 9.71 -13.86
N ASN A 520 19.61 9.24 -12.76
CA ASN A 520 20.02 10.06 -11.61
C ASN A 520 21.53 10.38 -11.62
N ILE A 521 22.24 10.04 -12.70
CA ILE A 521 23.64 10.42 -12.95
C ILE A 521 23.61 11.43 -14.10
N LEU A 522 23.96 12.69 -13.83
CA LEU A 522 23.95 13.78 -14.82
C LEU A 522 25.36 14.06 -15.34
N LEU A 523 25.45 14.60 -16.57
CA LEU A 523 26.70 14.83 -17.28
C LEU A 523 26.87 16.33 -17.63
N ASP A 524 28.00 16.92 -17.24
CA ASP A 524 28.36 18.29 -17.64
C ASP A 524 28.77 18.36 -19.11
N GLN A 525 29.03 19.57 -19.63
CA GLN A 525 29.58 19.81 -20.98
C GLN A 525 30.81 18.94 -21.36
N ASN A 526 31.62 18.49 -20.39
CA ASN A 526 32.84 17.68 -20.59
C ASN A 526 32.63 16.16 -20.40
N LEU A 527 31.39 15.71 -20.18
CA LEU A 527 31.05 14.34 -19.76
C LEU A 527 31.65 13.93 -18.40
N VAL A 528 31.83 14.89 -17.49
CA VAL A 528 32.07 14.62 -16.07
C VAL A 528 30.72 14.32 -15.41
N SER A 529 30.64 13.19 -14.71
CA SER A 529 29.42 12.73 -14.07
C SER A 529 29.22 13.25 -12.65
N LYS A 530 27.95 13.48 -12.30
CA LYS A 530 27.51 13.86 -10.94
C LYS A 530 26.23 13.11 -10.56
N ILE A 531 26.19 12.53 -9.35
CA ILE A 531 24.97 11.87 -8.84
C ILE A 531 24.02 12.93 -8.25
N GLY A 532 22.74 12.85 -8.59
CA GLY A 532 21.65 13.69 -8.08
C GLY A 532 20.44 12.89 -7.57
N ASP A 533 19.37 13.60 -7.20
CA ASP A 533 18.10 13.04 -6.68
C ASP A 533 18.25 12.27 -5.35
N VAL A 534 19.08 12.77 -4.44
CA VAL A 534 19.34 12.19 -3.10
C VAL A 534 18.14 12.23 -2.14
N GLY A 535 16.93 12.56 -2.61
CA GLY A 535 15.70 12.65 -1.81
C GLY A 535 15.23 11.31 -1.23
N LEU A 536 15.69 10.17 -1.76
CA LEU A 536 15.48 8.85 -1.17
C LEU A 536 16.60 8.39 -0.21
N SER A 537 17.70 9.15 -0.12
CA SER A 537 18.88 8.76 0.63
C SER A 537 18.67 8.76 2.15
N THR A 538 19.36 7.88 2.86
CA THR A 538 19.14 7.66 4.31
C THR A 538 20.44 7.69 5.10
N MET A 539 20.44 8.43 6.21
CA MET A 539 21.53 8.45 7.19
C MET A 539 21.41 7.24 8.13
N LEU A 540 22.39 6.34 8.10
CA LEU A 540 22.37 5.12 8.93
C LEU A 540 22.52 5.45 10.41
N GLN A 541 21.73 4.83 11.27
CA GLN A 541 21.92 4.92 12.72
C GLN A 541 22.98 3.90 13.15
N SER A 542 24.00 4.37 13.85
CA SER A 542 25.07 3.53 14.39
C SER A 542 24.73 3.11 15.82
N ASP A 543 23.97 2.03 15.98
CA ASP A 543 23.75 1.43 17.30
C ASP A 543 25.08 0.84 17.80
N LEU A 544 25.58 1.38 18.91
CA LEU A 544 26.94 1.17 19.45
C LEU A 544 27.26 -0.28 19.85
N SER A 545 26.30 -1.19 19.80
CA SER A 545 26.45 -2.63 20.12
C SER A 545 26.48 -3.54 18.89
N SER A 546 26.40 -3.01 17.65
CA SER A 546 26.41 -3.84 16.44
C SER A 546 27.47 -3.42 15.41
N THR A 547 28.34 -4.36 15.03
CA THR A 547 29.43 -4.15 14.06
C THR A 547 28.95 -4.01 12.60
N THR A 548 27.64 -3.88 12.37
CA THR A 548 27.05 -3.88 11.02
C THR A 548 26.04 -2.75 10.89
N THR A 549 26.33 -1.76 10.03
CA THR A 549 25.46 -0.62 9.76
C THR A 549 24.21 -1.04 8.96
N ILE A 550 23.20 -1.50 9.70
CA ILE A 550 21.94 -2.05 9.17
C ILE A 550 20.77 -1.24 9.72
N TYR A 551 19.97 -0.66 8.83
CA TYR A 551 18.69 -0.07 9.22
C TYR A 551 17.57 -1.12 9.16
N LYS A 552 16.68 -1.15 10.17
CA LYS A 552 15.43 -1.94 10.15
C LYS A 552 14.23 -1.02 9.92
N ASP A 553 13.26 -1.52 9.17
CA ASP A 553 11.97 -0.88 8.84
C ASP A 553 12.03 0.33 7.88
N THR A 554 12.42 0.07 6.63
CA THR A 554 11.86 0.84 5.50
C THR A 554 11.10 -0.08 4.56
N SER A 555 9.95 0.38 4.05
CA SER A 555 9.36 -0.19 2.85
C SER A 555 10.35 -0.08 1.68
N PRO A 556 10.56 -1.14 0.87
CA PRO A 556 11.41 -1.07 -0.32
C PRO A 556 11.07 0.11 -1.21
N ALA A 557 12.05 0.98 -1.45
CA ALA A 557 11.93 2.17 -2.28
C ALA A 557 13.22 2.35 -3.09
N GLY A 558 13.06 2.82 -4.33
CA GLY A 558 14.08 2.83 -5.39
C GLY A 558 13.48 2.32 -6.70
N THR A 559 14.27 2.33 -7.77
CA THR A 559 13.83 1.95 -9.12
C THR A 559 14.04 0.45 -9.37
N LEU A 560 12.99 -0.28 -9.79
CA LEU A 560 12.85 -1.75 -9.71
C LEU A 560 14.10 -2.58 -10.09
N CYS A 561 14.83 -2.24 -11.15
CA CYS A 561 16.00 -2.99 -11.63
C CYS A 561 17.32 -2.66 -10.91
N TYR A 562 17.32 -1.66 -10.02
CA TYR A 562 18.50 -1.19 -9.26
C TYR A 562 18.33 -1.41 -7.75
N ILE A 563 17.17 -1.90 -7.30
CA ILE A 563 16.94 -2.25 -5.89
C ILE A 563 17.72 -3.53 -5.58
N ASP A 564 18.62 -3.45 -4.60
CA ASP A 564 19.28 -4.59 -3.98
C ASP A 564 18.28 -5.71 -3.60
N PRO A 565 18.40 -6.94 -4.14
CA PRO A 565 17.45 -8.02 -3.87
C PRO A 565 17.39 -8.46 -2.40
N GLU A 566 18.49 -8.33 -1.64
CA GLU A 566 18.50 -8.60 -0.20
C GLU A 566 17.73 -7.51 0.55
N TYR A 567 17.91 -6.24 0.17
CA TYR A 567 17.12 -5.13 0.69
C TYR A 567 15.63 -5.29 0.35
N GLN A 568 15.29 -5.56 -0.91
CA GLN A 568 13.90 -5.75 -1.36
C GLN A 568 13.16 -6.84 -0.56
N ARG A 569 13.87 -7.93 -0.22
CA ARG A 569 13.33 -9.07 0.54
C ARG A 569 13.27 -8.84 2.05
N THR A 570 14.17 -8.03 2.62
CA THR A 570 14.37 -7.95 4.08
C THR A 570 14.04 -6.58 4.70
N GLY A 571 13.90 -5.52 3.89
CA GLY A 571 13.78 -4.14 4.35
C GLY A 571 15.09 -3.54 4.89
N LEU A 572 16.20 -4.29 4.86
CA LEU A 572 17.50 -3.89 5.40
C LEU A 572 18.34 -3.13 4.38
N VAL A 573 18.53 -1.83 4.60
CA VAL A 573 19.43 -0.98 3.80
C VAL A 573 20.85 -1.04 4.35
N SER A 574 21.86 -1.09 3.48
CA SER A 574 23.26 -0.81 3.84
C SER A 574 24.04 -0.18 2.67
N PRO A 575 25.30 0.26 2.85
CA PRO A 575 26.12 0.80 1.77
C PRO A 575 26.31 -0.18 0.58
N LYS A 576 26.27 -1.49 0.85
CA LYS A 576 26.31 -2.56 -0.17
C LYS A 576 25.06 -2.60 -1.07
N SER A 577 23.99 -1.87 -0.73
CA SER A 577 22.81 -1.72 -1.58
C SER A 577 23.06 -0.74 -2.73
N ASP A 578 23.86 0.32 -2.51
CA ASP A 578 24.31 1.20 -3.61
C ASP A 578 25.37 0.50 -4.48
N VAL A 579 26.18 -0.40 -3.90
CA VAL A 579 27.13 -1.24 -4.66
C VAL A 579 26.41 -2.12 -5.69
N TYR A 580 25.25 -2.69 -5.32
CA TYR A 580 24.41 -3.44 -6.27
C TYR A 580 23.98 -2.56 -7.45
N ALA A 581 23.43 -1.37 -7.17
CA ALA A 581 23.02 -0.44 -8.20
C ALA A 581 24.19 0.02 -9.09
N LEU A 582 25.38 0.25 -8.52
CA LEU A 582 26.61 0.54 -9.27
C LEU A 582 26.99 -0.61 -10.19
N GLY A 583 26.87 -1.87 -9.75
CA GLY A 583 27.10 -3.05 -10.59
C GLY A 583 26.20 -3.05 -11.82
N ILE A 584 24.90 -2.80 -11.66
CA ILE A 584 23.95 -2.67 -12.77
C ILE A 584 24.33 -1.50 -13.71
N VAL A 585 24.70 -0.34 -13.16
CA VAL A 585 25.16 0.83 -13.95
C VAL A 585 26.43 0.50 -14.76
N ILE A 586 27.41 -0.21 -14.19
CA ILE A 586 28.62 -0.67 -14.90
C ILE A 586 28.26 -1.58 -16.08
N LEU A 587 27.36 -2.54 -15.89
CA LEU A 587 26.93 -3.45 -16.96
C LEU A 587 26.15 -2.72 -18.07
N GLN A 588 25.40 -1.65 -17.74
CA GLN A 588 24.77 -0.77 -18.73
C GLN A 588 25.78 0.14 -19.45
N LEU A 589 26.82 0.65 -18.77
CA LEU A 589 27.91 1.39 -19.41
C LEU A 589 28.62 0.54 -20.49
N LEU A 590 28.87 -0.74 -20.21
CA LEU A 590 29.48 -1.68 -21.16
C LEU A 590 28.60 -1.99 -22.38
N THR A 591 27.30 -2.19 -22.15
CA THR A 591 26.40 -2.80 -23.16
C THR A 591 25.45 -1.82 -23.86
N ALA A 592 25.24 -0.62 -23.29
CA ALA A 592 24.15 0.31 -23.63
C ALA A 592 22.74 -0.33 -23.65
N ARG A 593 22.54 -1.44 -22.93
CA ARG A 593 21.24 -2.14 -22.85
C ARG A 593 20.41 -1.67 -21.64
N PRO A 594 19.08 -1.85 -21.66
CA PRO A 594 18.24 -1.69 -20.48
C PRO A 594 18.69 -2.63 -19.34
N ALA A 595 18.52 -2.20 -18.08
CA ALA A 595 18.96 -2.96 -16.90
C ALA A 595 18.30 -4.35 -16.73
N ILE A 596 17.16 -4.61 -17.39
CA ILE A 596 16.47 -5.90 -17.27
C ILE A 596 17.28 -7.02 -17.93
N ALA A 597 17.58 -8.07 -17.15
CA ALA A 597 18.41 -9.21 -17.53
C ALA A 597 19.87 -8.89 -17.95
N VAL A 598 20.37 -7.66 -17.75
CA VAL A 598 21.72 -7.26 -18.18
C VAL A 598 22.83 -8.08 -17.51
N THR A 599 22.62 -8.52 -16.26
CA THR A 599 23.53 -9.43 -15.54
C THR A 599 23.69 -10.75 -16.28
N HIS A 600 22.61 -11.49 -16.49
CA HIS A 600 22.62 -12.78 -17.18
C HIS A 600 23.20 -12.69 -18.60
N VAL A 601 22.87 -11.62 -19.34
CA VAL A 601 23.42 -11.38 -20.70
C VAL A 601 24.95 -11.23 -20.68
N VAL A 602 25.51 -10.51 -19.71
CA VAL A 602 26.97 -10.34 -19.60
C VAL A 602 27.63 -11.59 -19.03
N GLU A 603 27.02 -12.21 -18.01
CA GLU A 603 27.47 -13.45 -17.37
C GLU A 603 27.66 -14.59 -18.39
N THR A 604 26.61 -14.95 -19.14
CA THR A 604 26.71 -15.99 -20.17
C THR A 604 27.67 -15.60 -21.31
N SER A 605 27.77 -14.31 -21.67
CA SER A 605 28.78 -13.87 -22.65
C SER A 605 30.24 -13.98 -22.16
N LEU A 606 30.47 -14.04 -20.85
CA LEU A 606 31.79 -14.31 -20.27
C LEU A 606 32.08 -15.81 -20.15
N GLU A 607 31.05 -16.63 -19.89
CA GLU A 607 31.14 -18.10 -19.88
C GLU A 607 31.44 -18.66 -21.28
N ASP A 608 30.74 -18.15 -22.31
CA ASP A 608 30.93 -18.51 -23.73
C ASP A 608 32.14 -17.79 -24.38
N ASP A 609 32.85 -16.92 -23.64
CA ASP A 609 33.93 -16.02 -24.09
C ASP A 609 33.60 -15.10 -25.30
N VAL A 610 32.32 -14.81 -25.52
CA VAL A 610 31.80 -13.93 -26.59
C VAL A 610 31.43 -12.52 -26.10
N LEU A 611 32.07 -12.02 -25.04
CA LEU A 611 31.79 -10.70 -24.43
C LEU A 611 31.68 -9.57 -25.48
N ALA A 612 32.52 -9.57 -26.51
CA ALA A 612 32.52 -8.58 -27.58
C ALA A 612 31.15 -8.43 -28.29
N ASN A 613 30.32 -9.49 -28.32
CA ASN A 613 28.98 -9.48 -28.93
C ASN A 613 27.90 -8.81 -28.05
N VAL A 614 28.19 -8.52 -26.77
CA VAL A 614 27.28 -7.80 -25.88
C VAL A 614 27.69 -6.35 -25.59
N LEU A 615 28.95 -6.01 -25.83
CA LEU A 615 29.46 -4.64 -25.74
C LEU A 615 28.76 -3.71 -26.74
N ASP A 616 28.73 -2.42 -26.42
CA ASP A 616 28.21 -1.38 -27.31
C ASP A 616 29.25 -1.01 -28.40
N PRO A 617 29.00 -1.29 -29.70
CA PRO A 617 29.94 -0.96 -30.77
C PRO A 617 30.10 0.54 -30.99
N GLU A 618 29.10 1.36 -30.63
CA GLU A 618 29.12 2.81 -30.80
C GLU A 618 30.09 3.51 -29.81
N ALA A 619 30.56 2.79 -28.78
CA ALA A 619 31.58 3.28 -27.86
C ALA A 619 33.02 3.26 -28.44
N GLY A 620 33.22 2.66 -29.61
CA GLY A 620 34.51 2.48 -30.27
C GLY A 620 35.25 1.20 -29.87
N GLU A 621 36.54 1.13 -30.21
CA GLU A 621 37.39 -0.05 -29.98
C GLU A 621 37.67 -0.27 -28.48
N TRP A 622 36.96 -1.21 -27.86
CA TRP A 622 37.10 -1.55 -26.45
C TRP A 622 38.43 -2.29 -26.15
N PRO A 623 39.16 -1.91 -25.07
CA PRO A 623 40.32 -2.66 -24.61
C PRO A 623 39.86 -3.97 -23.93
N VAL A 624 40.01 -5.10 -24.61
CA VAL A 624 39.30 -6.35 -24.28
C VAL A 624 39.59 -6.88 -22.87
N ALA A 625 40.84 -6.84 -22.40
CA ALA A 625 41.22 -7.38 -21.10
C ALA A 625 40.66 -6.54 -19.94
N GLU A 626 40.84 -5.22 -20.03
CA GLU A 626 40.32 -4.22 -19.11
C GLU A 626 38.78 -4.19 -19.10
N THR A 627 38.16 -4.43 -20.25
CA THR A 627 36.70 -4.54 -20.39
C THR A 627 36.18 -5.82 -19.75
N LYS A 628 36.91 -6.93 -19.85
CA LYS A 628 36.61 -8.19 -19.16
C LYS A 628 36.77 -8.04 -17.64
N GLU A 629 37.80 -7.32 -17.17
CA GLU A 629 37.96 -6.95 -15.75
C GLU A 629 36.77 -6.11 -15.24
N LEU A 630 36.34 -5.08 -15.99
CA LEU A 630 35.19 -4.26 -15.62
C LEU A 630 33.85 -5.03 -15.64
N ALA A 631 33.67 -5.96 -16.58
CA ALA A 631 32.47 -6.80 -16.66
C ALA A 631 32.35 -7.72 -15.42
N ILE A 632 33.46 -8.39 -15.06
CA ILE A 632 33.55 -9.24 -13.85
C ILE A 632 33.32 -8.41 -12.58
N LEU A 633 33.85 -7.18 -12.52
CA LEU A 633 33.62 -6.26 -11.40
C LEU A 633 32.14 -5.85 -11.29
N GLY A 634 31.50 -5.55 -12.42
CA GLY A 634 30.06 -5.22 -12.51
C GLY A 634 29.17 -6.35 -11.99
N LEU A 635 29.41 -7.58 -12.44
CA LEU A 635 28.71 -8.78 -11.95
C LEU A 635 28.95 -9.01 -10.46
N SER A 636 30.21 -8.94 -10.00
CA SER A 636 30.57 -9.08 -8.58
C SER A 636 29.85 -8.04 -7.70
N CYS A 637 29.69 -6.81 -8.19
CA CYS A 637 28.92 -5.77 -7.50
C CYS A 637 27.41 -6.07 -7.51
N ALA A 638 26.89 -6.63 -8.60
CA ALA A 638 25.48 -7.02 -8.79
C ALA A 638 25.09 -8.36 -8.14
N GLU A 639 25.93 -8.94 -7.27
CA GLU A 639 25.64 -10.20 -6.58
C GLU A 639 24.33 -10.15 -5.75
N ILE A 640 23.59 -11.26 -5.72
CA ILE A 640 22.28 -11.35 -5.05
C ILE A 640 22.46 -11.26 -3.53
N LYS A 641 23.56 -11.81 -3.00
CA LYS A 641 23.86 -11.84 -1.56
C LYS A 641 24.75 -10.67 -1.19
N ARG A 642 24.28 -9.81 -0.28
CA ARG A 642 24.99 -8.59 0.19
C ARG A 642 26.39 -8.85 0.74
N LYS A 643 26.61 -10.05 1.30
CA LYS A 643 27.90 -10.49 1.87
C LYS A 643 28.95 -10.87 0.82
N ASP A 644 28.52 -11.28 -0.37
CA ASP A 644 29.39 -11.82 -1.42
C ASP A 644 29.82 -10.72 -2.41
N ARG A 645 29.10 -9.59 -2.44
CA ARG A 645 29.54 -8.35 -3.11
C ARG A 645 30.88 -7.84 -2.55
N PRO A 646 31.78 -7.29 -3.39
CA PRO A 646 33.04 -6.68 -2.94
C PRO A 646 32.83 -5.47 -2.02
N ASP A 647 33.91 -5.00 -1.39
CA ASP A 647 33.90 -3.71 -0.68
C ASP A 647 34.19 -2.54 -1.62
N LEU A 648 33.37 -1.50 -1.54
CA LEU A 648 33.42 -0.38 -2.50
C LEU A 648 34.75 0.37 -2.44
N LYS A 649 35.29 0.61 -1.23
CA LYS A 649 36.54 1.36 -1.05
C LYS A 649 37.78 0.49 -1.24
N ASN A 650 37.77 -0.73 -0.70
CA ASN A 650 38.98 -1.56 -0.60
C ASN A 650 39.15 -2.55 -1.75
N ALA A 651 38.10 -2.84 -2.54
CA ALA A 651 38.15 -3.76 -3.67
C ALA A 651 37.65 -3.16 -5.00
N VAL A 652 36.56 -2.37 -5.00
CA VAL A 652 36.00 -1.81 -6.25
C VAL A 652 36.80 -0.60 -6.73
N LEU A 653 37.02 0.41 -5.88
CA LEU A 653 37.73 1.63 -6.27
C LEU A 653 39.14 1.37 -6.85
N PRO A 654 40.00 0.51 -6.26
CA PRO A 654 41.36 0.30 -6.79
C PRO A 654 41.40 -0.39 -8.16
N VAL A 655 40.33 -1.08 -8.57
CA VAL A 655 40.16 -1.61 -9.93
C VAL A 655 39.77 -0.47 -10.87
N LEU A 656 38.74 0.30 -10.50
CA LEU A 656 38.28 1.46 -11.29
C LEU A 656 39.36 2.53 -11.46
N GLU A 657 40.26 2.72 -10.50
CA GLU A 657 41.42 3.62 -10.61
C GLU A 657 42.41 3.19 -11.69
N ARG A 658 42.70 1.88 -11.84
CA ARG A 658 43.53 1.35 -12.92
C ARG A 658 42.86 1.53 -14.28
N LEU A 659 41.58 1.17 -14.37
CA LEU A 659 40.79 1.30 -15.60
C LEU A 659 40.68 2.77 -16.04
N LYS A 660 40.51 3.70 -15.09
CA LYS A 660 40.56 5.14 -15.35
C LYS A 660 41.94 5.57 -15.88
N ALA A 661 43.05 5.05 -15.35
CA ALA A 661 44.38 5.40 -15.85
C ALA A 661 44.61 4.95 -17.31
N VAL A 662 44.05 3.80 -17.71
CA VAL A 662 44.03 3.33 -19.11
C VAL A 662 43.16 4.25 -19.99
N ALA A 663 41.98 4.64 -19.52
CA ALA A 663 41.11 5.61 -20.19
C ALA A 663 41.79 6.98 -20.37
N ASP A 664 42.42 7.52 -19.32
CA ASP A 664 43.16 8.78 -19.36
C ASP A 664 44.31 8.72 -20.37
N LEU A 665 44.98 7.57 -20.51
CA LEU A 665 46.02 7.36 -21.52
C LEU A 665 45.44 7.37 -22.95
N ALA A 666 44.37 6.63 -23.20
CA ALA A 666 43.70 6.59 -24.50
C ALA A 666 43.18 7.98 -24.93
N GLN A 667 42.57 8.72 -24.01
CA GLN A 667 42.08 10.08 -24.25
C GLN A 667 43.22 11.04 -24.62
N ARG A 668 44.40 10.93 -23.97
CA ARG A 668 45.61 11.71 -24.31
C ARG A 668 46.19 11.35 -25.68
N THR A 669 46.22 10.07 -26.04
CA THR A 669 46.67 9.64 -27.39
C THR A 669 45.75 10.19 -28.48
N LYS A 670 44.43 10.19 -28.25
CA LYS A 670 43.43 10.74 -29.17
C LYS A 670 43.46 12.26 -29.27
N SER A 671 43.78 12.98 -28.19
CA SER A 671 43.93 14.44 -28.24
C SER A 671 45.16 14.86 -29.03
N LYS A 672 46.29 14.14 -28.93
CA LYS A 672 47.51 14.39 -29.72
C LYS A 672 47.28 14.28 -31.23
N THR A 673 46.54 13.26 -31.69
CA THR A 673 46.22 13.10 -33.12
C THR A 673 45.22 14.11 -33.67
N GLN A 674 44.62 14.97 -32.83
CA GLN A 674 43.69 16.02 -33.25
C GLN A 674 44.23 17.46 -33.10
N ILE A 675 45.51 17.66 -32.79
CA ILE A 675 46.09 19.01 -32.69
C ILE A 675 46.28 19.61 -34.09
N THR A 676 45.19 20.13 -34.66
CA THR A 676 45.28 20.99 -35.85
C THR A 676 46.00 22.29 -35.49
N PRO A 677 46.93 22.78 -36.33
CA PRO A 677 47.64 24.03 -36.05
C PRO A 677 46.66 25.21 -35.99
N PRO A 678 46.72 26.05 -34.93
CA PRO A 678 45.98 27.29 -34.81
C PRO A 678 45.99 28.12 -36.11
N SER A 679 44.87 28.78 -36.40
CA SER A 679 44.67 29.51 -37.66
C SER A 679 45.77 30.56 -37.93
N HIS A 680 46.26 31.22 -36.88
CA HIS A 680 47.33 32.21 -36.97
C HIS A 680 48.74 31.63 -37.17
N PHE A 681 48.95 30.31 -37.05
CA PHE A 681 50.19 29.64 -37.45
C PHE A 681 50.21 29.28 -38.95
N ARG A 682 49.08 29.40 -39.65
CA ARG A 682 48.95 29.04 -41.06
C ARG A 682 49.23 30.22 -41.98
N CYS A 683 50.08 30.02 -42.98
CA CYS A 683 50.36 31.04 -43.98
C CYS A 683 49.09 31.36 -44.78
N PRO A 684 48.70 32.65 -44.95
CA PRO A 684 47.52 33.00 -45.73
C PRO A 684 47.60 32.60 -47.21
N ILE A 685 48.80 32.41 -47.77
CA ILE A 685 49.00 31.98 -49.17
C ILE A 685 48.78 30.46 -49.29
N HIS A 686 49.67 29.62 -48.75
CA HIS A 686 49.65 28.16 -48.95
C HIS A 686 48.87 27.35 -47.89
N LYS A 687 48.25 28.00 -46.89
CA LYS A 687 47.38 27.44 -45.83
C LYS A 687 48.00 26.36 -44.91
N GLY A 688 49.24 25.93 -45.18
CA GLY A 688 50.08 25.14 -44.28
C GLY A 688 50.69 26.00 -43.17
N VAL A 689 51.34 25.36 -42.19
CA VAL A 689 52.05 26.05 -41.10
C VAL A 689 53.22 26.86 -41.68
N MET A 690 53.49 28.05 -41.13
CA MET A 690 54.66 28.86 -41.48
C MET A 690 55.94 28.26 -40.88
N ASP A 691 57.02 28.19 -41.65
CA ASP A 691 58.34 27.74 -41.18
C ASP A 691 59.27 28.93 -40.91
N ASP A 692 59.14 30.03 -41.66
CA ASP A 692 59.75 31.34 -41.34
C ASP A 692 58.69 32.46 -41.47
N PRO A 693 57.94 32.79 -40.40
CA PRO A 693 56.90 33.81 -40.44
C PRO A 693 57.49 35.23 -40.49
N CYS A 694 57.08 36.03 -41.46
CA CYS A 694 57.45 37.43 -41.60
C CYS A 694 56.23 38.33 -41.91
N VAL A 695 56.25 39.56 -41.39
CA VAL A 695 55.23 40.59 -41.62
C VAL A 695 55.57 41.36 -42.90
N ALA A 696 54.61 41.48 -43.81
CA ALA A 696 54.72 42.31 -45.01
C ALA A 696 54.12 43.71 -44.79
N ALA A 697 54.31 44.62 -45.75
CA ALA A 697 53.93 46.03 -45.62
C ALA A 697 52.41 46.31 -45.61
N ASP A 698 51.57 45.28 -45.79
CA ASP A 698 50.12 45.32 -45.59
C ASP A 698 49.69 44.94 -44.15
N GLY A 699 50.65 44.63 -43.28
CA GLY A 699 50.43 44.27 -41.88
C GLY A 699 50.13 42.79 -41.63
N TYR A 700 50.02 41.96 -42.67
CA TYR A 700 49.77 40.52 -42.52
C TYR A 700 51.07 39.74 -42.38
N THR A 701 51.01 38.60 -41.66
CA THR A 701 52.15 37.66 -41.52
C THR A 701 52.00 36.51 -42.51
N TYR A 702 53.10 36.17 -43.18
CA TYR A 702 53.21 35.12 -44.20
C TYR A 702 54.44 34.26 -43.94
N ASP A 703 54.48 33.05 -44.49
CA ASP A 703 55.76 32.35 -44.65
C ASP A 703 56.62 33.11 -45.67
N ARG A 704 57.89 33.36 -45.30
CA ARG A 704 58.88 34.08 -46.11
C ARG A 704 58.90 33.60 -47.55
N ARG A 705 59.04 32.29 -47.78
CA ARG A 705 59.24 31.74 -49.13
C ARG A 705 57.98 31.93 -50.00
N ALA A 706 56.81 31.92 -49.36
CA ALA A 706 55.54 32.11 -50.05
C ALA A 706 55.31 33.57 -50.45
N ILE A 707 55.64 34.54 -49.59
CA ILE A 707 55.48 35.97 -49.92
C ILE A 707 56.60 36.50 -50.82
N GLU A 708 57.84 36.00 -50.66
CA GLU A 708 58.95 36.32 -51.59
C GLU A 708 58.64 35.84 -53.00
N LYS A 709 58.11 34.60 -53.17
CA LYS A 709 57.61 34.14 -54.48
C LYS A 709 56.42 34.96 -54.99
N TRP A 710 55.48 35.33 -54.10
CA TRP A 710 54.33 36.15 -54.50
C TRP A 710 54.75 37.51 -55.07
N PHE A 711 55.85 38.10 -54.59
CA PHE A 711 56.44 39.32 -55.17
C PHE A 711 57.03 39.14 -56.58
N GLU A 712 57.32 37.92 -57.03
CA GLU A 712 57.72 37.63 -58.41
C GLU A 712 56.53 37.69 -59.38
N GLU A 713 55.34 37.28 -58.89
CA GLU A 713 54.11 37.14 -59.68
C GLU A 713 53.15 38.35 -59.54
N SER A 714 53.24 39.12 -58.45
CA SER A 714 52.27 40.18 -58.12
C SER A 714 52.88 41.34 -57.31
N ASP A 715 52.32 42.53 -57.51
CA ASP A 715 52.66 43.77 -56.78
C ASP A 715 51.60 44.13 -55.72
N CYS A 716 50.55 43.30 -55.58
CA CYS A 716 49.41 43.52 -54.68
C CYS A 716 49.31 42.47 -53.58
N SER A 717 48.79 42.88 -52.42
CA SER A 717 48.55 42.06 -51.24
C SER A 717 47.64 40.86 -51.53
N PRO A 718 48.03 39.61 -51.19
CA PRO A 718 47.18 38.44 -51.33
C PRO A 718 46.03 38.40 -50.29
N MET A 719 45.95 39.38 -49.37
CA MET A 719 44.89 39.48 -48.36
C MET A 719 43.93 40.66 -48.61
N THR A 720 44.39 41.73 -49.26
CA THR A 720 43.58 42.96 -49.47
C THR A 720 43.43 43.36 -50.95
N ASN A 721 44.19 42.75 -51.86
CA ASN A 721 44.34 43.13 -53.28
C ASN A 721 44.84 44.58 -53.52
N LEU A 722 45.23 45.32 -52.47
CA LEU A 722 45.85 46.63 -52.57
C LEU A 722 47.34 46.50 -52.89
N ARG A 723 47.91 47.47 -53.64
CA ARG A 723 49.35 47.48 -53.95
C ARG A 723 50.18 47.64 -52.68
N PHE A 724 51.26 46.86 -52.55
CA PHE A 724 52.17 46.99 -51.41
C PHE A 724 52.85 48.38 -51.39
N THR A 725 52.96 48.97 -50.20
CA THR A 725 53.70 50.23 -49.97
C THR A 725 55.22 50.03 -49.99
N SER A 726 55.69 48.83 -49.60
CA SER A 726 57.06 48.37 -49.79
C SER A 726 57.11 46.84 -49.89
N ARG A 727 58.18 46.29 -50.49
CA ARG A 727 58.46 44.84 -50.52
C ARG A 727 59.32 44.38 -49.32
N SER A 728 59.37 45.17 -48.24
CA SER A 728 60.19 44.88 -47.05
C SER A 728 59.50 43.88 -46.12
N LEU A 729 60.19 42.80 -45.75
CA LEU A 729 59.67 41.74 -44.88
C LEU A 729 60.34 41.76 -43.51
N THR A 730 59.57 41.99 -42.45
CA THR A 730 60.06 42.01 -41.06
C THR A 730 59.89 40.65 -40.40
N PRO A 731 60.93 39.97 -39.89
CA PRO A 731 60.78 38.66 -39.25
C PRO A 731 59.87 38.72 -38.02
N ASN A 732 58.92 37.78 -37.89
CA ASN A 732 58.01 37.67 -36.76
C ASN A 732 58.52 36.62 -35.76
N TYR A 733 59.62 36.94 -35.07
CA TYR A 733 60.27 36.04 -34.11
C TYR A 733 59.34 35.56 -32.99
N THR A 734 58.38 36.38 -32.56
CA THR A 734 57.37 35.99 -31.57
C THR A 734 56.47 34.86 -32.08
N LEU A 735 55.97 34.97 -33.31
CA LEU A 735 55.16 33.91 -33.92
C LEU A 735 56.00 32.66 -34.23
N LEU A 736 57.25 32.83 -34.69
CA LEU A 736 58.17 31.71 -34.90
C LEU A 736 58.42 30.93 -33.60
N SER A 737 58.67 31.62 -32.49
CA SER A 737 58.83 30.98 -31.17
C SER A 737 57.58 30.21 -30.75
N ALA A 738 56.39 30.78 -30.94
CA ALA A 738 55.12 30.10 -30.62
C ALA A 738 54.86 28.88 -31.52
N ILE A 739 55.21 28.94 -32.81
CA ILE A 739 55.13 27.81 -33.74
C ILE A 739 56.11 26.69 -33.34
N LEU A 740 57.34 27.02 -32.93
CA LEU A 740 58.33 26.05 -32.48
C LEU A 740 57.94 25.41 -31.15
N GLU A 741 57.44 26.20 -30.19
CA GLU A 741 56.91 25.71 -28.92
C GLU A 741 55.71 24.76 -29.14
N TRP A 742 54.82 25.09 -30.10
CA TRP A 742 53.73 24.20 -30.51
C TRP A 742 54.23 22.92 -31.19
N LYS A 743 55.15 23.01 -32.16
CA LYS A 743 55.80 21.86 -32.83
C LYS A 743 56.56 20.95 -31.85
N SER A 744 56.96 21.45 -30.67
CA SER A 744 57.57 20.64 -29.60
C SER A 744 56.59 19.95 -28.64
N ARG A 745 55.29 20.28 -28.73
CA ARG A 745 54.22 19.75 -27.86
C ARG A 745 53.27 18.78 -28.54
N THR A 746 53.23 18.81 -29.87
CA THR A 746 52.56 17.81 -30.73
C THR A 746 53.37 16.52 -30.78
#